data_AF-A0A317WRA3-F1
#
_entry.id   AF-A0A317WRA3-F1
#
_cell.length_a   1.000
_cell.length_b   1.000
_cell.length_c   1.000
_cell.angle_alpha   90.00
_cell.angle_beta   90.00
_cell.angle_gamma   90.00
#
_symmetry.space_group_name_H-M   'P 1'
#
loop_
_entity.id
_entity.type
_entity.pdbx_description
1 polymer ?
#
loop_
_entity_poly.entity_id
_entity_poly.type
_entity_poly.pdbx_seq_one_letter_code
_entity_poly.pdbx_strand_id
1 'polypeptide(L)'
;MGLMLFCTLTILPGIQARAVFAHFMVSNTEGYTVDDWETEIKLAMEAKIDAFALNIATGQSVNTEQVPNAFLAAENLGFHLFFSFDYSGNGAWAKDDVLLYIQEFNSPSVYYQYNSQAFVSTFEGPANAEDWVSIKEETGCFFAPDWSSLGAMEAMEQADGVADALFSWAAWPYGPNDMNTYTDASYIDYLDGKPYMMPVSPWFFTNMPGYDKNWLWRGDDMWFDRWVQALWIVPEFIEIISWNDFGESHYIGPIKAADDPLANYTYTAFDTGLSPYNYVLDMPHDGWRAFLPFVIETYKTNTSTITQEGVTAWYRLNKAGTCGYDGGTTGNTANELQLEYWPYEIVQDKIFFSALLGSTADVSVTVGGTDLGASWTSTPSGDVGIYHGSVSFSGHSGAVIVTITRDGSTVATMDGQSISSGCAASSGVENWNAWVGSAMSSSTISATPTYSLDQVTCIEGWGSGNFLGLCEAACGWGYCPISACLCTKLGPPPSVPSDTGVEGYPIAGEDGSYTGLCSFDCDHGYCPSTACGTVDVPLATPTVSDFTPYTCDGGEGSGDFVDLCAFGCLHGYCPIHGCNCTSTGDLDLYSIVNSSITAGLASGLDDYGLCDFACERDHCYDVCQVGSSYSASDDYSCTDNDTRSWCDSSSPCNYSLPISTMDDLLVAEAYMPDDCVDYYMLTILYNLIDVVVTNYTEIIDNNNYNKTFKFYKEYIEANITTSLDDLMSWEDPVGAGNAYFACTPEINGVNRSQTSCPWYEDAGTFKVYYELTNATGWWSMLEEDYGIEESWVAFGEKELDLRCTADEDKDGCQSLISTSIGIPVKSDDVSITDPRTIIADALPYLDGLQGNILEAQVQILVGSWPGYSDDIVQTISLAVELLLQSVTSMQEVVKIGDEEEEIKKKELMEEILMAVFLIVPFLGEIDAISDTFAGLARILTLIGDVSTAAYTVYSIVEDPESAVALIFETLLLSGERTPDEFDDMATARRKLTDDEITSLGSVFKKTNTDIENLVEDCIRD
;
A
#
# COMPACT_ATOMS: atom_id res chain seq x y z
N MET A 1 13.91 23.69 -79.56
CA MET A 1 12.80 22.72 -79.68
C MET A 1 13.32 21.39 -79.16
N GLY A 2 12.79 20.94 -78.01
CA GLY A 2 13.11 19.66 -77.36
C GLY A 2 14.18 19.74 -76.27
N LEU A 3 13.78 19.92 -75.01
CA LEU A 3 14.60 19.63 -73.82
C LEU A 3 13.82 18.63 -72.96
N MET A 4 14.42 17.47 -72.69
CA MET A 4 13.90 16.43 -71.81
C MET A 4 13.93 16.91 -70.35
N LEU A 5 12.83 16.72 -69.61
CA LEU A 5 12.77 16.84 -68.16
C LEU A 5 12.74 15.42 -67.58
N PHE A 6 13.77 15.05 -66.83
CA PHE A 6 13.78 13.86 -65.97
C PHE A 6 12.88 14.13 -64.76
N CYS A 7 11.89 13.27 -64.52
CA CYS A 7 11.10 13.23 -63.30
C CYS A 7 11.69 12.12 -62.43
N THR A 8 12.46 12.49 -61.40
CA THR A 8 12.89 11.60 -60.34
C THR A 8 11.70 11.31 -59.43
N LEU A 9 11.19 10.09 -59.47
CA LEU A 9 10.24 9.55 -58.49
C LEU A 9 11.02 9.29 -57.20
N THR A 10 10.93 10.19 -56.23
CA THR A 10 11.34 9.92 -54.85
C THR A 10 10.27 9.03 -54.23
N ILE A 11 10.49 7.72 -54.21
CA ILE A 11 9.82 6.82 -53.28
C ILE A 11 10.46 7.12 -51.92
N LEU A 12 9.83 7.98 -51.13
CA LEU A 12 10.09 8.03 -49.70
C LEU A 12 9.43 6.77 -49.12
N PRO A 13 10.16 5.88 -48.42
CA PRO A 13 9.50 4.89 -47.59
C PRO A 13 8.71 5.68 -46.54
N GLY A 14 7.40 5.50 -46.51
CA GLY A 14 6.60 5.99 -45.38
C GLY A 14 7.12 5.26 -44.15
N ILE A 15 7.74 6.00 -43.23
CA ILE A 15 7.97 5.49 -41.88
C ILE A 15 6.56 5.35 -41.29
N GLN A 16 6.08 4.12 -41.16
CA GLN A 16 4.85 3.82 -40.46
C GLN A 16 5.14 4.13 -38.98
N ALA A 17 4.50 5.19 -38.44
CA ALA A 17 4.81 5.68 -37.10
C ALA A 17 4.13 4.76 -36.08
N ARG A 18 4.93 3.93 -35.40
CA ARG A 18 4.51 3.14 -34.25
C ARG A 18 4.13 4.05 -33.09
N ALA A 19 3.09 3.70 -32.35
CA ALA A 19 2.66 4.47 -31.18
C ALA A 19 2.38 3.57 -29.97
N VAL A 20 2.51 4.17 -28.78
CA VAL A 20 2.19 3.53 -27.51
C VAL A 20 1.17 4.39 -26.76
N PHE A 21 0.07 3.79 -26.36
CA PHE A 21 -1.01 4.41 -25.62
C PHE A 21 -1.06 3.85 -24.20
N ALA A 22 -1.77 4.52 -23.30
CA ALA A 22 -2.18 3.94 -22.03
C ALA A 22 -3.69 4.11 -21.84
N HIS A 23 -4.34 3.01 -21.45
CA HIS A 23 -5.76 2.97 -21.14
C HIS A 23 -6.04 3.79 -19.88
N PHE A 24 -6.99 4.71 -19.95
CA PHE A 24 -7.23 5.68 -18.88
C PHE A 24 -8.70 5.71 -18.50
N MET A 25 -9.01 5.25 -17.29
CA MET A 25 -10.35 5.25 -16.71
C MET A 25 -10.74 6.67 -16.28
N VAL A 26 -11.60 7.32 -17.06
CA VAL A 26 -12.08 8.68 -16.73
C VAL A 26 -12.99 8.65 -15.50
N SER A 27 -13.65 7.53 -15.23
CA SER A 27 -14.47 7.32 -14.02
C SER A 27 -13.68 7.57 -12.72
N ASN A 28 -12.38 7.32 -12.73
CA ASN A 28 -11.50 7.43 -11.55
C ASN A 28 -10.92 8.85 -11.39
N THR A 29 -11.48 9.85 -12.07
CA THR A 29 -11.00 11.25 -12.07
C THR A 29 -12.01 12.25 -11.54
N GLU A 30 -13.03 11.80 -10.81
CA GLU A 30 -13.90 12.74 -10.12
C GLU A 30 -13.08 13.67 -9.21
N GLY A 31 -13.41 14.96 -9.21
CA GLY A 31 -12.66 15.99 -8.48
C GLY A 31 -11.35 16.46 -9.13
N TYR A 32 -10.84 15.81 -10.19
CA TYR A 32 -9.61 16.26 -10.86
C TYR A 32 -9.78 17.67 -11.44
N THR A 33 -8.76 18.50 -11.21
CA THR A 33 -8.57 19.77 -11.89
C THR A 33 -7.72 19.60 -13.15
N VAL A 34 -7.61 20.65 -13.96
CA VAL A 34 -6.69 20.67 -15.12
C VAL A 34 -5.24 20.42 -14.68
N ASP A 35 -4.81 20.90 -13.51
CA ASP A 35 -3.45 20.71 -13.01
C ASP A 35 -3.19 19.23 -12.61
N ASP A 36 -4.22 18.53 -12.12
CA ASP A 36 -4.13 17.10 -11.82
C ASP A 36 -3.97 16.29 -13.12
N TRP A 37 -4.80 16.57 -14.13
CA TRP A 37 -4.64 16.01 -15.48
C TRP A 37 -3.27 16.31 -16.09
N GLU A 38 -2.78 17.54 -15.96
CA GLU A 38 -1.45 17.91 -16.42
C GLU A 38 -0.34 17.12 -15.71
N THR A 39 -0.54 16.77 -14.44
CA THR A 39 0.41 15.96 -13.68
C THR A 39 0.48 14.53 -14.22
N GLU A 40 -0.67 13.89 -14.44
CA GLU A 40 -0.73 12.57 -15.07
C GLU A 40 -0.10 12.56 -16.47
N ILE A 41 -0.42 13.57 -17.29
CA ILE A 41 0.11 13.71 -18.65
C ILE A 41 1.63 13.90 -18.63
N LYS A 42 2.19 14.69 -17.71
CA LYS A 42 3.65 14.86 -17.58
C LYS A 42 4.34 13.52 -17.29
N LEU A 43 3.79 12.71 -16.39
CA LEU A 43 4.32 11.38 -16.10
C LEU A 43 4.24 10.45 -17.31
N ALA A 44 3.15 10.50 -18.09
CA ALA A 44 3.01 9.71 -19.31
C ALA A 44 4.02 10.14 -20.41
N MET A 45 4.23 11.45 -20.57
CA MET A 45 5.25 12.00 -21.48
C MET A 45 6.67 11.61 -21.06
N GLU A 46 6.96 11.61 -19.76
CA GLU A 46 8.23 11.12 -19.21
C GLU A 46 8.44 9.65 -19.56
N ALA A 47 7.40 8.82 -19.41
CA ALA A 47 7.37 7.42 -19.81
C ALA A 47 7.42 7.19 -21.34
N LYS A 48 7.31 8.24 -22.17
CA LYS A 48 7.25 8.22 -23.65
C LYS A 48 5.96 7.68 -24.27
N ILE A 49 4.88 7.64 -23.50
CA ILE A 49 3.54 7.35 -24.00
C ILE A 49 3.10 8.47 -24.96
N ASP A 50 2.42 8.13 -26.05
CA ASP A 50 1.99 9.06 -27.10
C ASP A 50 0.63 9.69 -26.83
N ALA A 51 -0.29 8.91 -26.25
CA ALA A 51 -1.64 9.37 -25.94
C ALA A 51 -2.27 8.55 -24.80
N PHE A 52 -3.28 9.13 -24.15
CA PHE A 52 -4.22 8.36 -23.34
C PHE A 52 -5.41 7.92 -24.19
N ALA A 53 -5.78 6.64 -24.06
CA ALA A 53 -7.04 6.09 -24.53
C ALA A 53 -8.08 6.32 -23.43
N LEU A 54 -8.90 7.36 -23.57
CA LEU A 54 -9.88 7.75 -22.56
C LEU A 54 -11.05 6.77 -22.58
N ASN A 55 -11.06 5.85 -21.62
CA ASN A 55 -12.19 4.98 -21.35
C ASN A 55 -13.33 5.80 -20.71
N ILE A 56 -14.45 5.88 -21.43
CA ILE A 56 -15.66 6.57 -20.99
C ILE A 56 -16.89 5.69 -21.17
N ALA A 57 -17.66 5.50 -20.10
CA ALA A 57 -18.96 4.84 -20.15
C ALA A 57 -20.09 5.87 -20.34
N THR A 58 -21.16 5.46 -21.04
CA THR A 58 -22.29 6.34 -21.33
C THR A 58 -23.02 6.78 -20.05
N GLY A 59 -23.59 7.98 -20.04
CA GLY A 59 -24.44 8.47 -18.95
C GLY A 59 -23.73 8.79 -17.62
N GLN A 60 -22.42 8.62 -17.51
CA GLN A 60 -21.68 8.99 -16.30
C GLN A 60 -21.50 10.52 -16.20
N SER A 61 -21.83 11.08 -15.03
CA SER A 61 -21.75 12.54 -14.80
C SER A 61 -20.33 13.08 -14.89
N VAL A 62 -19.34 12.30 -14.47
CA VAL A 62 -17.90 12.64 -14.50
C VAL A 62 -17.43 13.08 -15.88
N ASN A 63 -17.96 12.50 -16.96
CA ASN A 63 -17.59 12.84 -18.34
C ASN A 63 -17.84 14.31 -18.67
N THR A 64 -18.87 14.93 -18.07
CA THR A 64 -19.28 16.31 -18.39
C THR A 64 -18.20 17.32 -18.01
N GLU A 65 -17.45 17.07 -16.95
CA GLU A 65 -16.39 17.95 -16.47
C GLU A 65 -15.01 17.44 -16.86
N GLN A 66 -14.76 16.14 -16.69
CA GLN A 66 -13.41 15.58 -16.80
C GLN A 66 -12.93 15.43 -18.24
N VAL A 67 -13.81 15.15 -19.21
CA VAL A 67 -13.41 15.09 -20.63
C VAL A 67 -12.91 16.47 -21.10
N PRO A 68 -13.64 17.59 -20.93
CA PRO A 68 -13.11 18.91 -21.25
C PRO A 68 -11.81 19.28 -20.51
N ASN A 69 -11.69 18.93 -19.22
CA ASN A 69 -10.48 19.19 -18.44
C ASN A 69 -9.26 18.43 -18.99
N ALA A 70 -9.43 17.15 -19.32
CA ALA A 70 -8.39 16.33 -19.92
C ALA A 70 -7.89 16.92 -21.25
N PHE A 71 -8.82 17.29 -22.15
CA PHE A 71 -8.47 17.90 -23.44
C PHE A 71 -7.77 19.26 -23.28
N LEU A 72 -8.17 20.07 -22.30
CA LEU A 72 -7.49 21.33 -22.00
C LEU A 72 -6.08 21.11 -21.46
N ALA A 73 -5.88 20.17 -20.55
CA ALA A 73 -4.57 19.81 -20.02
C ALA A 73 -3.64 19.28 -21.13
N ALA A 74 -4.17 18.42 -22.00
CA ALA A 74 -3.44 17.90 -23.15
C ALA A 74 -3.08 19.00 -24.16
N GLU A 75 -3.97 19.97 -24.41
CA GLU A 75 -3.66 21.15 -25.23
C GLU A 75 -2.52 21.99 -24.63
N ASN A 76 -2.54 22.23 -23.31
CA ASN A 76 -1.51 23.00 -22.61
C ASN A 76 -0.11 22.38 -22.73
N LEU A 77 -0.04 21.04 -22.72
CA LEU A 77 1.21 20.29 -22.72
C LEU A 77 1.64 19.78 -24.10
N GLY A 78 0.75 19.85 -25.10
CA GLY A 78 0.98 19.28 -26.43
C GLY A 78 1.00 17.74 -26.41
N PHE A 79 0.17 17.14 -25.56
CA PHE A 79 -0.05 15.70 -25.47
C PHE A 79 -1.28 15.30 -26.27
N HIS A 80 -1.41 14.01 -26.60
CA HIS A 80 -2.56 13.51 -27.36
C HIS A 80 -3.53 12.69 -26.52
N LEU A 81 -4.80 12.73 -26.89
CA LEU A 81 -5.87 11.92 -26.32
C LEU A 81 -6.72 11.32 -27.44
N PHE A 82 -7.35 10.19 -27.19
CA PHE A 82 -8.45 9.69 -28.04
C PHE A 82 -9.48 8.95 -27.20
N PHE A 83 -10.65 8.69 -27.77
CA PHE A 83 -11.72 7.99 -27.04
C PHE A 83 -11.61 6.48 -27.21
N SER A 84 -11.73 5.78 -26.07
CA SER A 84 -12.15 4.39 -25.98
C SER A 84 -13.56 4.38 -25.40
N PHE A 85 -14.58 4.26 -26.26
CA PHE A 85 -15.95 4.24 -25.77
C PHE A 85 -16.24 2.88 -25.13
N ASP A 86 -16.57 2.89 -23.84
CA ASP A 86 -16.92 1.68 -23.10
C ASP A 86 -18.40 1.35 -23.34
N TYR A 87 -18.65 0.27 -24.07
CA TYR A 87 -19.99 -0.23 -24.38
C TYR A 87 -20.53 -1.20 -23.33
N SER A 88 -19.72 -1.62 -22.36
CA SER A 88 -20.05 -2.62 -21.34
C SER A 88 -20.24 -1.99 -19.96
N GLY A 89 -19.48 -0.95 -19.62
CA GLY A 89 -19.41 -0.39 -18.26
C GLY A 89 -20.69 0.29 -17.76
N ASN A 90 -21.51 0.88 -18.64
CA ASN A 90 -22.84 1.40 -18.28
C ASN A 90 -23.87 1.20 -19.40
N GLY A 91 -23.72 0.09 -20.14
CA GLY A 91 -24.50 -0.25 -21.32
C GLY A 91 -24.03 0.44 -22.61
N ALA A 92 -24.65 0.04 -23.71
CA ALA A 92 -24.23 0.46 -25.04
C ALA A 92 -24.41 1.97 -25.29
N TRP A 93 -23.42 2.59 -25.93
CA TRP A 93 -23.50 3.98 -26.37
C TRP A 93 -24.54 4.16 -27.48
N ALA A 94 -25.31 5.25 -27.39
CA ALA A 94 -26.13 5.70 -28.50
C ALA A 94 -25.26 6.29 -29.60
N LYS A 95 -25.49 5.89 -30.85
CA LYS A 95 -24.73 6.35 -32.01
C LYS A 95 -24.59 7.87 -32.10
N ASP A 96 -25.68 8.60 -31.89
CA ASP A 96 -25.70 10.06 -32.00
C ASP A 96 -24.78 10.72 -30.95
N ASP A 97 -24.65 10.12 -29.76
CA ASP A 97 -23.74 10.62 -28.72
C ASP A 97 -22.27 10.37 -29.08
N VAL A 98 -21.95 9.19 -29.63
CA VAL A 98 -20.59 8.90 -30.14
C VAL A 98 -20.18 9.90 -31.22
N LEU A 99 -21.08 10.19 -32.18
CA LEU A 99 -20.86 11.19 -33.22
C LEU A 99 -20.58 12.57 -32.63
N LEU A 100 -21.35 12.99 -31.62
CA LEU A 100 -21.17 14.28 -30.97
C LEU A 100 -19.79 14.39 -30.30
N TYR A 101 -19.38 13.40 -29.51
CA TYR A 101 -18.08 13.39 -28.84
C TYR A 101 -16.92 13.45 -29.83
N ILE A 102 -16.93 12.62 -30.88
CA ILE A 102 -15.87 12.63 -31.89
C ILE A 102 -15.83 13.99 -32.59
N GLN A 103 -16.96 14.56 -32.99
CA GLN A 103 -16.99 15.84 -33.70
C GLN A 103 -16.57 17.03 -32.83
N GLU A 104 -16.87 16.99 -31.53
CA GLU A 104 -16.54 18.07 -30.58
C GLU A 104 -15.04 18.12 -30.27
N PHE A 105 -14.41 16.96 -30.05
CA PHE A 105 -13.04 16.90 -29.51
C PHE A 105 -11.95 16.57 -30.55
N ASN A 106 -12.29 16.31 -31.81
CA ASN A 106 -11.33 15.96 -32.89
C ASN A 106 -10.45 17.13 -33.39
N SER A 107 -9.91 17.95 -32.49
CA SER A 107 -8.89 18.94 -32.84
C SER A 107 -7.57 18.23 -33.17
N PRO A 108 -6.99 18.40 -34.38
CA PRO A 108 -5.76 17.69 -34.76
C PRO A 108 -4.51 18.05 -33.95
N SER A 109 -4.55 19.10 -33.10
CA SER A 109 -3.46 19.45 -32.20
C SER A 109 -3.47 18.67 -30.89
N VAL A 110 -4.60 18.04 -30.53
CA VAL A 110 -4.80 17.38 -29.23
C VAL A 110 -5.35 15.96 -29.43
N TYR A 111 -6.27 15.75 -30.36
CA TYR A 111 -6.80 14.43 -30.66
C TYR A 111 -5.80 13.60 -31.47
N TYR A 112 -5.46 12.40 -31.03
CA TYR A 112 -4.50 11.54 -31.73
C TYR A 112 -4.97 11.24 -33.16
N GLN A 113 -4.09 11.44 -34.14
CA GLN A 113 -4.40 11.25 -35.56
C GLN A 113 -3.53 10.14 -36.14
N TYR A 114 -4.15 9.17 -36.81
CA TYR A 114 -3.46 8.19 -37.62
C TYR A 114 -3.77 8.40 -39.10
N ASN A 115 -2.74 8.67 -39.92
CA ASN A 115 -2.89 9.02 -41.33
C ASN A 115 -3.90 10.17 -41.58
N SER A 116 -3.90 11.18 -40.70
CA SER A 116 -4.83 12.33 -40.73
C SER A 116 -6.31 12.00 -40.48
N GLN A 117 -6.58 10.84 -39.86
CA GLN A 117 -7.90 10.43 -39.39
C GLN A 117 -7.90 10.38 -37.87
N ALA A 118 -9.00 10.81 -37.25
CA ALA A 118 -9.18 10.72 -35.81
C ALA A 118 -9.12 9.25 -35.38
N PHE A 119 -8.24 8.91 -34.45
CA PHE A 119 -8.14 7.53 -33.97
C PHE A 119 -9.22 7.25 -32.92
N VAL A 120 -10.02 6.22 -33.07
CA VAL A 120 -11.09 5.90 -32.13
C VAL A 120 -11.07 4.40 -31.82
N SER A 121 -11.31 4.06 -30.56
CA SER A 121 -11.42 2.67 -30.08
C SER A 121 -12.67 2.49 -29.25
N THR A 122 -12.93 1.25 -28.84
CA THR A 122 -13.98 0.87 -27.90
C THR A 122 -13.44 -0.18 -26.94
N PHE A 123 -14.04 -0.25 -25.75
CA PHE A 123 -14.04 -1.48 -24.96
C PHE A 123 -15.35 -2.22 -25.25
N GLU A 124 -15.23 -3.39 -25.86
CA GLU A 124 -16.34 -4.20 -26.34
C GLU A 124 -17.35 -3.45 -27.24
N GLY A 125 -18.59 -3.94 -27.31
CA GLY A 125 -19.67 -3.39 -28.15
C GLY A 125 -19.85 -4.00 -29.55
N PRO A 126 -19.53 -5.28 -29.83
CA PRO A 126 -19.71 -5.86 -31.17
C PRO A 126 -21.17 -5.87 -31.63
N ALA A 127 -22.13 -5.94 -30.70
CA ALA A 127 -23.56 -5.84 -31.00
C ALA A 127 -23.97 -4.51 -31.67
N ASN A 128 -23.12 -3.48 -31.55
CA ASN A 128 -23.30 -2.15 -32.13
C ASN A 128 -22.39 -1.89 -33.35
N ALA A 129 -21.71 -2.91 -33.89
CA ALA A 129 -20.79 -2.75 -35.02
C ALA A 129 -21.42 -2.07 -36.25
N GLU A 130 -22.71 -2.29 -36.52
CA GLU A 130 -23.43 -1.65 -37.64
C GLU A 130 -23.53 -0.12 -37.50
N ASP A 131 -23.57 0.42 -36.28
CA ASP A 131 -23.58 1.87 -36.06
C ASP A 131 -22.29 2.52 -36.59
N TRP A 132 -21.17 1.80 -36.44
CA TRP A 132 -19.84 2.27 -36.83
C TRP A 132 -19.68 2.47 -38.33
N VAL A 133 -20.47 1.81 -39.18
CA VAL A 133 -20.48 2.07 -40.63
C VAL A 133 -20.84 3.54 -40.88
N SER A 134 -21.91 4.03 -40.23
CA SER A 134 -22.32 5.43 -40.35
C SER A 134 -21.45 6.39 -39.55
N ILE A 135 -20.96 6.01 -38.36
CA ILE A 135 -20.03 6.85 -37.58
C ILE A 135 -18.77 7.14 -38.40
N LYS A 136 -18.18 6.11 -39.01
CA LYS A 136 -16.99 6.27 -39.87
C LYS A 136 -17.29 7.09 -41.12
N GLU A 137 -18.44 6.89 -41.77
CA GLU A 137 -18.82 7.69 -42.95
C GLU A 137 -18.93 9.19 -42.61
N GLU A 138 -19.49 9.53 -41.44
CA GLU A 138 -19.73 10.92 -41.02
C GLU A 138 -18.50 11.61 -40.43
N THR A 139 -17.63 10.86 -39.73
CA THR A 139 -16.46 11.41 -39.02
C THR A 139 -15.16 11.25 -39.79
N GLY A 140 -15.04 10.23 -40.64
CA GLY A 140 -13.79 9.82 -41.27
C GLY A 140 -12.75 9.30 -40.26
N CYS A 141 -13.18 8.76 -39.12
CA CYS A 141 -12.26 8.22 -38.11
C CYS A 141 -11.58 6.93 -38.58
N PHE A 142 -10.39 6.68 -38.03
CA PHE A 142 -9.72 5.40 -38.04
C PHE A 142 -10.19 4.60 -36.82
N PHE A 143 -10.81 3.44 -37.06
CA PHE A 143 -11.51 2.69 -36.02
C PHE A 143 -10.76 1.41 -35.64
N ALA A 144 -10.36 1.31 -34.37
CA ALA A 144 -9.62 0.19 -33.80
C ALA A 144 -10.32 -0.33 -32.52
N PRO A 145 -11.47 -1.05 -32.65
CA PRO A 145 -12.19 -1.56 -31.49
C PRO A 145 -11.44 -2.71 -30.81
N ASP A 146 -11.67 -2.84 -29.50
CA ASP A 146 -11.57 -4.13 -28.82
C ASP A 146 -12.91 -4.85 -28.88
N TRP A 147 -12.95 -5.97 -29.60
CA TRP A 147 -14.07 -6.92 -29.67
C TRP A 147 -13.57 -8.32 -29.33
N SER A 148 -12.73 -8.41 -28.30
CA SER A 148 -12.08 -9.68 -27.91
C SER A 148 -13.08 -10.77 -27.52
N SER A 149 -14.28 -10.41 -27.06
CA SER A 149 -15.39 -11.35 -26.82
C SER A 149 -15.79 -12.20 -28.02
N LEU A 150 -15.51 -11.74 -29.26
CA LEU A 150 -15.76 -12.50 -30.48
C LEU A 150 -14.56 -13.33 -30.95
N GLY A 151 -13.34 -12.97 -30.53
CA GLY A 151 -12.12 -13.40 -31.19
C GLY A 151 -11.85 -12.66 -32.53
N ALA A 152 -10.61 -12.73 -33.01
CA ALA A 152 -10.14 -11.89 -34.12
C ALA A 152 -10.88 -12.10 -35.45
N MET A 153 -11.20 -13.35 -35.81
CA MET A 153 -11.83 -13.68 -37.09
C MET A 153 -13.24 -13.10 -37.17
N GLU A 154 -14.08 -13.42 -36.20
CA GLU A 154 -15.45 -12.96 -36.10
C GLU A 154 -15.54 -11.44 -35.88
N ALA A 155 -14.59 -10.85 -35.14
CA ALA A 155 -14.47 -9.40 -34.98
C ALA A 155 -14.19 -8.70 -36.31
N MET A 156 -13.28 -9.25 -37.13
CA MET A 156 -12.95 -8.68 -38.45
C MET A 156 -14.09 -8.79 -39.47
N GLU A 157 -15.01 -9.72 -39.30
CA GLU A 157 -16.18 -9.88 -40.18
C GLU A 157 -17.34 -8.93 -39.82
N GLN A 158 -17.33 -8.33 -38.62
CA GLN A 158 -18.42 -7.47 -38.17
C GLN A 158 -18.67 -6.30 -39.11
N ALA A 159 -19.96 -6.06 -39.40
CA ALA A 159 -20.46 -4.99 -40.26
C ALA A 159 -19.70 -4.88 -41.60
N ASP A 160 -19.47 -6.02 -42.27
CA ASP A 160 -18.76 -6.12 -43.56
C ASP A 160 -17.31 -5.59 -43.50
N GLY A 161 -16.64 -5.81 -42.36
CA GLY A 161 -15.24 -5.43 -42.15
C GLY A 161 -15.03 -3.96 -41.82
N VAL A 162 -15.92 -3.38 -40.99
CA VAL A 162 -15.91 -1.95 -40.64
C VAL A 162 -14.65 -1.51 -39.89
N ALA A 163 -14.02 -2.39 -39.12
CA ALA A 163 -12.81 -2.09 -38.35
C ALA A 163 -11.58 -1.86 -39.27
N ASP A 164 -10.80 -0.81 -38.99
CA ASP A 164 -9.54 -0.55 -39.70
C ASP A 164 -8.34 -1.26 -39.06
N ALA A 165 -8.46 -1.58 -37.78
CA ALA A 165 -7.52 -2.31 -36.93
C ALA A 165 -8.30 -3.05 -35.84
N LEU A 166 -7.65 -3.94 -35.10
CA LEU A 166 -8.21 -4.50 -33.88
C LEU A 166 -7.26 -4.31 -32.71
N PHE A 167 -7.86 -4.06 -31.55
CA PHE A 167 -7.22 -4.15 -30.25
C PHE A 167 -7.63 -5.48 -29.59
N SER A 168 -6.69 -6.13 -28.91
CA SER A 168 -6.97 -7.32 -28.09
C SER A 168 -6.91 -6.95 -26.61
N TRP A 169 -7.84 -7.47 -25.81
CA TRP A 169 -7.82 -7.36 -24.34
C TRP A 169 -7.06 -8.52 -23.66
N ALA A 170 -6.54 -9.48 -24.44
CA ALA A 170 -5.85 -10.66 -23.92
C ALA A 170 -4.40 -10.34 -23.50
N ALA A 171 -4.23 -9.64 -22.37
CA ALA A 171 -2.92 -9.21 -21.87
C ALA A 171 -2.26 -10.18 -20.89
N TRP A 172 -3.03 -11.14 -20.35
CA TRP A 172 -2.62 -11.97 -19.22
C TRP A 172 -2.56 -13.46 -19.58
N PRO A 173 -1.65 -14.23 -18.93
CA PRO A 173 -1.50 -15.65 -19.21
C PRO A 173 -2.65 -16.49 -18.67
N TYR A 174 -2.82 -17.66 -19.29
CA TYR A 174 -3.79 -18.65 -18.86
C TYR A 174 -3.23 -19.56 -17.75
N GLY A 175 -3.84 -19.53 -16.57
CA GLY A 175 -3.51 -20.41 -15.46
C GLY A 175 -2.08 -20.18 -14.94
N PRO A 176 -1.33 -21.24 -14.56
CA PRO A 176 0.01 -21.11 -13.98
C PRO A 176 1.12 -20.89 -15.02
N ASN A 177 0.79 -20.65 -16.30
CA ASN A 177 1.77 -20.54 -17.37
C ASN A 177 2.34 -19.12 -17.50
N ASP A 178 3.51 -18.98 -18.13
CA ASP A 178 4.05 -17.67 -18.53
C ASP A 178 3.29 -17.12 -19.74
N MET A 179 3.39 -15.80 -19.96
CA MET A 179 2.71 -15.13 -21.07
C MET A 179 3.24 -15.59 -22.42
N ASN A 180 2.35 -15.76 -23.41
CA ASN A 180 2.70 -16.17 -24.78
C ASN A 180 2.12 -15.21 -25.82
N THR A 181 2.37 -15.50 -27.11
CA THR A 181 1.98 -14.65 -28.25
C THR A 181 1.03 -15.31 -29.22
N TYR A 182 0.39 -16.43 -28.85
CA TYR A 182 -0.45 -17.16 -29.80
C TYR A 182 -1.74 -16.40 -30.15
N THR A 183 -2.33 -15.71 -29.17
CA THR A 183 -3.45 -14.81 -29.41
C THR A 183 -3.03 -13.66 -30.32
N ASP A 184 -1.88 -13.02 -30.07
CA ASP A 184 -1.35 -11.95 -30.95
C ASP A 184 -1.16 -12.44 -32.39
N ALA A 185 -0.60 -13.64 -32.56
CA ALA A 185 -0.42 -14.26 -33.87
C ALA A 185 -1.75 -14.41 -34.61
N SER A 186 -2.80 -14.85 -33.91
CA SER A 186 -4.13 -14.97 -34.52
C SER A 186 -4.69 -13.61 -34.97
N TYR A 187 -4.52 -12.55 -34.17
CA TYR A 187 -4.97 -11.22 -34.56
C TYR A 187 -4.23 -10.74 -35.81
N ILE A 188 -2.91 -10.88 -35.83
CA ILE A 188 -2.07 -10.49 -36.97
C ILE A 188 -2.46 -11.25 -38.24
N ASP A 189 -2.71 -12.55 -38.14
CA ASP A 189 -3.09 -13.39 -39.28
C ASP A 189 -4.47 -12.99 -39.84
N TYR A 190 -5.48 -12.78 -38.99
CA TYR A 190 -6.83 -12.42 -39.43
C TYR A 190 -6.97 -10.96 -39.88
N LEU A 191 -6.10 -10.06 -39.42
CA LEU A 191 -6.05 -8.67 -39.87
C LEU A 191 -5.58 -8.54 -41.32
N ASP A 192 -4.94 -9.56 -41.91
CA ASP A 192 -4.47 -9.59 -43.31
C ASP A 192 -3.74 -8.30 -43.73
N GLY A 193 -2.84 -7.82 -42.86
CA GLY A 193 -2.05 -6.61 -43.08
C GLY A 193 -2.72 -5.29 -42.64
N LYS A 194 -3.89 -5.33 -42.01
CA LYS A 194 -4.41 -4.20 -41.20
C LYS A 194 -3.62 -4.07 -39.89
N PRO A 195 -3.54 -2.86 -39.30
CA PRO A 195 -2.79 -2.64 -38.06
C PRO A 195 -3.32 -3.47 -36.88
N TYR A 196 -2.40 -3.98 -36.07
CA TYR A 196 -2.70 -4.61 -34.79
C TYR A 196 -2.35 -3.67 -33.63
N MET A 197 -3.24 -3.58 -32.65
CA MET A 197 -2.95 -2.96 -31.35
C MET A 197 -2.77 -4.06 -30.29
N MET A 198 -1.53 -4.19 -29.83
CA MET A 198 -1.14 -5.22 -28.88
C MET A 198 -1.35 -4.75 -27.43
N PRO A 199 -1.98 -5.55 -26.56
CA PRO A 199 -2.10 -5.21 -25.14
C PRO A 199 -0.80 -5.51 -24.40
N VAL A 200 -0.43 -4.61 -23.48
CA VAL A 200 0.67 -4.80 -22.53
C VAL A 200 0.19 -4.44 -21.12
N SER A 201 0.33 -5.36 -20.17
CA SER A 201 -0.12 -5.16 -18.78
C SER A 201 0.89 -5.75 -17.79
N PRO A 202 1.07 -5.16 -16.59
CA PRO A 202 2.03 -5.67 -15.61
C PRO A 202 1.48 -6.72 -14.64
N TRP A 203 0.20 -6.63 -14.27
CA TRP A 203 -0.43 -7.45 -13.24
C TRP A 203 -1.94 -7.55 -13.50
N PHE A 204 -2.68 -8.39 -12.77
CA PHE A 204 -4.15 -8.32 -12.72
C PHE A 204 -4.65 -8.98 -11.44
N PHE A 205 -5.41 -8.24 -10.65
CA PHE A 205 -6.13 -8.79 -9.51
C PHE A 205 -7.36 -7.94 -9.25
N THR A 206 -8.51 -8.60 -9.10
CA THR A 206 -9.75 -7.92 -8.72
C THR A 206 -10.51 -8.74 -7.69
N ASN A 207 -11.13 -8.04 -6.74
CA ASN A 207 -12.14 -8.59 -5.82
C ASN A 207 -13.24 -7.53 -5.66
N MET A 208 -14.07 -7.41 -6.70
CA MET A 208 -15.19 -6.48 -6.80
C MET A 208 -16.50 -7.23 -7.11
N PRO A 209 -17.11 -7.92 -6.12
CA PRO A 209 -18.33 -8.69 -6.30
C PRO A 209 -19.52 -7.87 -6.82
N GLY A 210 -19.58 -6.57 -6.57
CA GLY A 210 -20.59 -5.66 -7.14
C GLY A 210 -20.55 -5.54 -8.67
N TYR A 211 -19.45 -5.98 -9.29
CA TYR A 211 -19.28 -6.08 -10.74
C TYR A 211 -19.20 -7.54 -11.22
N ASP A 212 -19.53 -8.52 -10.38
CA ASP A 212 -19.35 -9.96 -10.64
C ASP A 212 -17.88 -10.33 -10.94
N LYS A 213 -16.94 -9.61 -10.32
CA LYS A 213 -15.49 -9.81 -10.51
C LYS A 213 -14.78 -10.25 -9.24
N ASN A 214 -14.13 -11.40 -9.29
CA ASN A 214 -13.22 -11.84 -8.22
C ASN A 214 -12.22 -12.90 -8.74
N TRP A 215 -11.13 -12.46 -9.38
CA TRP A 215 -10.11 -13.37 -9.89
C TRP A 215 -8.73 -12.72 -10.02
N LEU A 216 -7.74 -13.57 -10.27
CA LEU A 216 -6.33 -13.25 -10.45
C LEU A 216 -5.84 -13.94 -11.73
N TRP A 217 -5.04 -13.23 -12.53
CA TRP A 217 -4.18 -13.84 -13.54
C TRP A 217 -2.72 -13.73 -13.10
N ARG A 218 -1.88 -14.66 -13.52
CA ARG A 218 -0.47 -14.70 -13.11
C ARG A 218 0.29 -13.49 -13.67
N GLY A 219 0.74 -12.57 -12.79
CA GLY A 219 1.53 -11.39 -13.17
C GLY A 219 3.04 -11.49 -12.94
N ASP A 220 3.52 -12.63 -12.41
CA ASP A 220 4.89 -12.94 -11.99
C ASP A 220 6.03 -12.34 -12.86
N ASP A 221 6.39 -12.95 -14.01
CA ASP A 221 7.44 -12.47 -14.92
C ASP A 221 6.85 -11.62 -16.09
N MET A 222 5.52 -11.45 -16.10
CA MET A 222 4.72 -11.00 -17.25
C MET A 222 5.13 -9.64 -17.81
N TRP A 223 5.41 -8.65 -16.94
CA TRP A 223 5.81 -7.32 -17.40
C TRP A 223 7.08 -7.36 -18.25
N PHE A 224 8.07 -8.18 -17.86
CA PHE A 224 9.29 -8.34 -18.64
C PHE A 224 9.01 -9.10 -19.94
N ASP A 225 8.34 -10.24 -19.86
CA ASP A 225 8.05 -11.10 -21.00
C ASP A 225 7.28 -10.35 -22.09
N ARG A 226 6.26 -9.59 -21.69
CA ARG A 226 5.38 -8.88 -22.62
C ARG A 226 6.12 -7.78 -23.39
N TRP A 227 7.07 -7.08 -22.75
CA TRP A 227 7.91 -6.11 -23.44
C TRP A 227 8.92 -6.77 -24.39
N VAL A 228 9.48 -7.93 -24.03
CA VAL A 228 10.33 -8.71 -24.96
C VAL A 228 9.52 -9.15 -26.18
N GLN A 229 8.30 -9.63 -25.97
CA GLN A 229 7.38 -10.02 -27.03
C GLN A 229 7.00 -8.84 -27.91
N ALA A 230 6.66 -7.67 -27.34
CA ALA A 230 6.34 -6.47 -28.09
C ALA A 230 7.52 -5.99 -28.97
N LEU A 231 8.75 -6.13 -28.49
CA LEU A 231 9.96 -5.84 -29.28
C LEU A 231 10.24 -6.88 -30.37
N TRP A 232 9.71 -8.10 -30.25
CA TRP A 232 9.83 -9.12 -31.27
C TRP A 232 8.75 -9.01 -32.35
N ILE A 233 7.49 -8.84 -31.94
CA ILE A 233 6.33 -8.69 -32.83
C ILE A 233 6.39 -7.36 -33.57
N VAL A 234 6.74 -6.30 -32.84
CA VAL A 234 6.78 -4.93 -33.33
C VAL A 234 5.45 -4.52 -34.00
N PRO A 235 4.32 -4.58 -33.26
CA PRO A 235 3.00 -4.22 -33.79
C PRO A 235 2.95 -2.75 -34.24
N GLU A 236 1.87 -2.33 -34.90
CA GLU A 236 1.67 -0.92 -35.22
C GLU A 236 1.39 -0.07 -33.98
N PHE A 237 0.59 -0.61 -33.06
CA PHE A 237 0.18 0.06 -31.84
C PHE A 237 0.38 -0.85 -30.63
N ILE A 238 0.69 -0.24 -29.50
CA ILE A 238 0.65 -0.89 -28.19
C ILE A 238 -0.28 -0.06 -27.33
N GLU A 239 -1.18 -0.71 -26.60
CA GLU A 239 -1.91 -0.07 -25.50
C GLU A 239 -1.51 -0.72 -24.18
N ILE A 240 -1.02 0.10 -23.25
CA ILE A 240 -0.74 -0.32 -21.89
C ILE A 240 -2.06 -0.33 -21.14
N ILE A 241 -2.52 -1.51 -20.71
CA ILE A 241 -3.69 -1.67 -19.85
C ILE A 241 -3.18 -1.89 -18.42
N SER A 242 -3.18 -0.87 -17.55
CA SER A 242 -3.75 0.48 -17.70
C SER A 242 -2.90 1.56 -17.05
N TRP A 243 -3.27 2.83 -17.27
CA TRP A 243 -2.78 3.94 -16.48
C TRP A 243 -3.36 3.93 -15.06
N ASN A 244 -4.68 3.86 -14.87
CA ASN A 244 -5.32 4.10 -13.56
C ASN A 244 -6.54 3.22 -13.26
N ASP A 245 -6.61 2.01 -13.79
CA ASP A 245 -7.62 1.04 -13.38
C ASP A 245 -7.20 0.35 -12.07
N PHE A 246 -7.60 0.97 -10.96
CA PHE A 246 -7.26 0.53 -9.61
C PHE A 246 -8.03 -0.73 -9.20
N GLY A 247 -9.28 -0.87 -9.65
CA GLY A 247 -10.13 -2.02 -9.32
C GLY A 247 -9.63 -3.34 -9.90
N GLU A 248 -8.80 -3.30 -10.94
CA GLU A 248 -8.22 -4.51 -11.57
C GLU A 248 -6.71 -4.65 -11.33
N SER A 249 -6.13 -3.79 -10.49
CA SER A 249 -4.74 -3.85 -10.04
C SER A 249 -3.68 -3.82 -11.15
N HIS A 250 -4.03 -3.34 -12.35
CA HIS A 250 -3.11 -3.31 -13.49
C HIS A 250 -2.70 -1.88 -13.89
N TYR A 251 -2.90 -0.92 -13.00
CA TYR A 251 -2.46 0.46 -13.14
C TYR A 251 -0.92 0.55 -13.14
N ILE A 252 -0.38 1.47 -13.94
CA ILE A 252 1.01 1.95 -13.86
C ILE A 252 1.09 3.41 -13.43
N GLY A 253 -0.05 4.07 -13.23
CA GLY A 253 -0.27 5.44 -12.77
C GLY A 253 0.05 5.61 -11.28
N PRO A 254 0.22 6.86 -10.80
CA PRO A 254 0.40 7.10 -9.37
C PRO A 254 -0.89 6.80 -8.60
N ILE A 255 -0.74 6.20 -7.42
CA ILE A 255 -1.83 6.06 -6.46
C ILE A 255 -1.96 7.34 -5.62
N LYS A 256 -3.14 7.57 -5.05
CA LYS A 256 -3.37 8.61 -4.03
C LYS A 256 -3.20 8.01 -2.65
N ALA A 257 -2.46 8.69 -1.77
CA ALA A 257 -2.40 8.32 -0.36
C ALA A 257 -3.78 8.46 0.29
N ALA A 258 -4.06 7.72 1.36
CA ALA A 258 -5.37 7.72 2.00
C ALA A 258 -5.81 9.11 2.51
N ASP A 259 -4.85 9.97 2.86
CA ASP A 259 -5.08 11.35 3.31
C ASP A 259 -5.15 12.38 2.17
N ASP A 260 -4.95 11.96 0.92
CA ASP A 260 -5.07 12.84 -0.24
C ASP A 260 -6.55 13.21 -0.46
N PRO A 261 -6.90 14.51 -0.65
CA PRO A 261 -8.27 14.95 -0.90
C PRO A 261 -8.96 14.29 -2.11
N LEU A 262 -8.19 13.76 -3.07
CA LEU A 262 -8.70 13.04 -4.24
C LEU A 262 -8.92 11.54 -3.99
N ALA A 263 -8.43 10.97 -2.89
CA ALA A 263 -8.50 9.52 -2.63
C ALA A 263 -9.94 9.00 -2.66
N ASN A 264 -10.86 9.69 -1.97
CA ASN A 264 -12.28 9.32 -1.92
C ASN A 264 -12.97 9.33 -3.29
N TYR A 265 -12.46 10.10 -4.25
CA TYR A 265 -13.00 10.15 -5.62
C TYR A 265 -12.30 9.16 -6.55
N THR A 266 -11.01 8.92 -6.33
CA THR A 266 -10.16 8.05 -7.12
C THR A 266 -10.51 6.58 -6.92
N TYR A 267 -10.94 6.20 -5.71
CA TYR A 267 -11.19 4.81 -5.31
C TYR A 267 -12.69 4.45 -5.18
N THR A 268 -13.59 5.25 -5.74
CA THR A 268 -15.05 5.00 -5.70
C THR A 268 -15.48 3.67 -6.32
N ALA A 269 -14.66 3.11 -7.21
CA ALA A 269 -14.88 1.79 -7.80
C ALA A 269 -14.85 0.67 -6.74
N PHE A 270 -14.12 0.82 -5.63
CA PHE A 270 -14.11 -0.16 -4.55
C PHE A 270 -15.44 -0.20 -3.81
N ASP A 271 -16.06 0.97 -3.58
CA ASP A 271 -17.38 1.06 -2.94
C ASP A 271 -18.48 0.51 -3.85
N THR A 272 -18.49 0.92 -5.12
CA THR A 272 -19.50 0.48 -6.10
C THR A 272 -19.32 -1.00 -6.45
N GLY A 273 -18.07 -1.45 -6.53
CA GLY A 273 -17.68 -2.84 -6.72
C GLY A 273 -17.84 -3.70 -5.48
N LEU A 274 -18.27 -3.14 -4.34
CA LEU A 274 -18.48 -3.85 -3.08
C LEU A 274 -17.25 -4.66 -2.64
N SER A 275 -16.06 -4.10 -2.87
CA SER A 275 -14.81 -4.76 -2.50
C SER A 275 -14.73 -4.93 -0.97
N PRO A 276 -14.27 -6.06 -0.45
CA PRO A 276 -14.16 -6.28 0.99
C PRO A 276 -13.13 -5.35 1.66
N TYR A 277 -12.20 -4.78 0.90
CA TYR A 277 -11.20 -3.81 1.33
C TYR A 277 -10.55 -3.13 0.11
N ASN A 278 -9.82 -2.03 0.30
CA ASN A 278 -9.06 -1.40 -0.78
C ASN A 278 -7.65 -2.02 -0.89
N TYR A 279 -7.46 -2.93 -1.83
CA TYR A 279 -6.18 -3.63 -2.09
C TYR A 279 -5.11 -2.79 -2.82
N VAL A 280 -5.38 -1.50 -3.07
CA VAL A 280 -4.46 -0.56 -3.75
C VAL A 280 -3.75 0.37 -2.78
N LEU A 281 -4.27 0.51 -1.55
CA LEU A 281 -3.61 1.30 -0.51
C LEU A 281 -2.20 0.74 -0.23
N ASP A 282 -1.21 1.61 -0.24
CA ASP A 282 0.22 1.28 -0.08
C ASP A 282 0.76 0.23 -1.08
N MET A 283 0.13 0.10 -2.25
CA MET A 283 0.59 -0.78 -3.34
C MET A 283 0.98 0.06 -4.56
N PRO A 284 2.09 0.82 -4.51
CA PRO A 284 2.54 1.63 -5.64
C PRO A 284 2.95 0.75 -6.81
N HIS A 285 2.56 1.13 -8.02
CA HIS A 285 2.91 0.45 -9.28
C HIS A 285 3.74 1.31 -10.24
N ASP A 286 4.05 2.55 -9.86
CA ASP A 286 4.81 3.49 -10.68
C ASP A 286 6.24 3.03 -10.97
N GLY A 287 6.79 2.13 -10.14
CA GLY A 287 8.07 1.47 -10.40
C GLY A 287 8.12 0.69 -11.73
N TRP A 288 6.98 0.24 -12.28
CA TRP A 288 6.94 -0.36 -13.62
C TRP A 288 7.14 0.64 -14.75
N ARG A 289 6.93 1.94 -14.50
CA ARG A 289 7.20 3.00 -15.49
C ARG A 289 8.69 3.29 -15.67
N ALA A 290 9.53 2.91 -14.71
CA ALA A 290 10.94 3.34 -14.65
C ALA A 290 11.74 3.08 -15.94
N PHE A 291 11.47 1.96 -16.64
CA PHE A 291 12.17 1.59 -17.87
C PHE A 291 11.38 1.79 -19.15
N LEU A 292 10.12 2.24 -19.05
CA LEU A 292 9.29 2.57 -20.21
C LEU A 292 9.97 3.52 -21.19
N PRO A 293 10.71 4.58 -20.76
CA PRO A 293 11.37 5.48 -21.69
C PRO A 293 12.33 4.77 -22.63
N PHE A 294 13.08 3.78 -22.14
CA PHE A 294 14.06 3.03 -22.93
C PHE A 294 13.37 2.04 -23.88
N VAL A 295 12.40 1.26 -23.37
CA VAL A 295 11.75 0.22 -24.18
C VAL A 295 10.81 0.80 -25.23
N ILE A 296 10.04 1.84 -24.90
CA ILE A 296 9.15 2.53 -25.84
C ILE A 296 9.94 3.25 -26.92
N GLU A 297 11.03 3.95 -26.56
CA GLU A 297 11.89 4.58 -27.55
C GLU A 297 12.55 3.55 -28.47
N THR A 298 13.01 2.41 -27.93
CA THR A 298 13.55 1.30 -28.72
C THR A 298 12.51 0.73 -29.68
N TYR A 299 11.28 0.50 -29.23
CA TYR A 299 10.16 0.06 -30.06
C TYR A 299 9.88 1.05 -31.21
N LYS A 300 9.84 2.35 -30.92
CA LYS A 300 9.47 3.38 -31.92
C LYS A 300 10.59 3.72 -32.89
N THR A 301 11.85 3.64 -32.46
CA THR A 301 13.01 4.15 -33.22
C THR A 301 14.05 3.08 -33.55
N ASN A 302 13.78 1.82 -33.21
CA ASN A 302 14.67 0.66 -33.26
C ASN A 302 15.88 0.73 -32.32
N THR A 303 16.14 1.82 -31.60
CA THR A 303 17.26 1.88 -30.65
C THR A 303 17.07 2.99 -29.64
N SER A 304 17.46 2.76 -28.39
CA SER A 304 17.53 3.80 -27.35
C SER A 304 18.91 3.80 -26.70
N THR A 305 19.28 4.92 -26.08
CA THR A 305 20.51 5.04 -25.29
C THR A 305 20.15 5.12 -23.82
N ILE A 306 20.74 4.23 -23.03
CA ILE A 306 20.62 4.26 -21.57
C ILE A 306 21.42 5.45 -21.06
N THR A 307 20.71 6.39 -20.45
CA THR A 307 21.27 7.59 -19.83
C THR A 307 21.40 7.46 -18.31
N GLN A 308 20.67 6.51 -17.72
CA GLN A 308 20.66 6.23 -16.29
C GLN A 308 20.38 4.75 -16.09
N GLU A 309 21.14 4.12 -15.18
CA GLU A 309 20.92 2.72 -14.80
C GLU A 309 19.92 2.64 -13.64
N GLY A 310 19.27 1.50 -13.44
CA GLY A 310 18.35 1.32 -12.32
C GLY A 310 17.85 -0.10 -12.16
N VAL A 311 17.05 -0.30 -11.13
CA VAL A 311 16.38 -1.56 -10.82
C VAL A 311 14.91 -1.29 -10.48
N THR A 312 14.03 -2.18 -10.90
CA THR A 312 12.61 -2.26 -10.50
C THR A 312 12.35 -3.66 -9.98
N ALA A 313 11.56 -3.81 -8.92
CA ALA A 313 11.18 -5.10 -8.38
C ALA A 313 9.74 -5.10 -7.89
N TRP A 314 9.08 -6.25 -7.95
CA TRP A 314 7.72 -6.45 -7.51
C TRP A 314 7.52 -7.80 -6.84
N TYR A 315 6.61 -7.84 -5.87
CA TYR A 315 6.30 -9.03 -5.07
C TYR A 315 5.02 -8.81 -4.25
N ARG A 316 4.42 -9.91 -3.80
CA ARG A 316 3.35 -9.88 -2.78
C ARG A 316 3.95 -9.73 -1.39
N LEU A 317 3.23 -9.05 -0.50
CA LEU A 317 3.72 -8.69 0.83
C LEU A 317 3.67 -9.82 1.86
N ASN A 318 3.10 -10.97 1.52
CA ASN A 318 3.21 -12.18 2.30
C ASN A 318 3.18 -13.41 1.40
N LYS A 319 3.49 -14.56 2.00
CA LYS A 319 3.39 -15.86 1.34
C LYS A 319 1.91 -16.18 1.04
N ALA A 320 1.62 -16.76 -0.12
CA ALA A 320 0.28 -17.19 -0.49
C ALA A 320 -0.38 -18.08 0.59
N GLY A 321 -1.63 -17.77 0.94
CA GLY A 321 -2.44 -18.56 1.88
C GLY A 321 -2.04 -18.37 3.34
N THR A 322 -1.37 -17.26 3.66
CA THR A 322 -1.02 -16.93 5.06
C THR A 322 -2.14 -16.17 5.75
N CYS A 323 -2.97 -15.45 4.98
CA CYS A 323 -4.18 -14.81 5.49
C CYS A 323 -5.26 -15.84 5.83
N GLY A 324 -6.17 -15.46 6.74
CA GLY A 324 -7.23 -16.34 7.24
C GLY A 324 -8.29 -16.66 6.19
N TYR A 325 -8.43 -15.77 5.20
CA TYR A 325 -9.35 -15.90 4.08
C TYR A 325 -8.67 -15.44 2.78
N ASP A 326 -8.90 -16.14 1.68
CA ASP A 326 -8.34 -15.83 0.35
C ASP A 326 -9.20 -14.82 -0.44
N GLY A 327 -10.29 -14.35 0.16
CA GLY A 327 -11.24 -13.43 -0.48
C GLY A 327 -12.25 -14.12 -1.39
N GLY A 328 -12.25 -15.47 -1.46
CA GLY A 328 -13.01 -16.20 -2.47
C GLY A 328 -12.46 -16.00 -3.89
N THR A 329 -11.24 -15.47 -4.02
CA THR A 329 -10.60 -15.21 -5.30
C THR A 329 -10.23 -16.51 -5.98
N THR A 330 -10.48 -16.59 -7.28
CA THR A 330 -10.03 -17.70 -8.13
C THR A 330 -8.84 -17.27 -8.99
N GLY A 331 -7.99 -18.22 -9.36
CA GLY A 331 -7.03 -18.02 -10.45
C GLY A 331 -7.70 -18.34 -11.78
N ASN A 332 -7.71 -17.40 -12.72
CA ASN A 332 -8.66 -17.38 -13.86
C ASN A 332 -10.13 -17.30 -13.39
N THR A 333 -11.08 -17.17 -14.34
CA THR A 333 -12.51 -17.13 -14.02
C THR A 333 -13.37 -17.95 -14.99
N ALA A 334 -14.35 -18.68 -14.43
CA ALA A 334 -15.35 -19.42 -15.20
C ALA A 334 -16.28 -18.47 -16.00
N ASN A 335 -16.42 -17.20 -15.58
CA ASN A 335 -17.20 -16.19 -16.32
C ASN A 335 -16.62 -15.92 -17.71
N GLU A 336 -15.30 -16.07 -17.86
CA GLU A 336 -14.59 -16.00 -19.14
C GLU A 336 -14.42 -17.39 -19.79
N LEU A 337 -15.18 -18.39 -19.33
CA LEU A 337 -15.13 -19.80 -19.75
C LEU A 337 -13.75 -20.45 -19.59
N GLN A 338 -12.96 -19.93 -18.64
CA GLN A 338 -11.63 -20.44 -18.32
C GLN A 338 -11.70 -21.52 -17.24
N LEU A 339 -10.74 -22.44 -17.29
CA LEU A 339 -10.48 -23.35 -16.19
C LEU A 339 -9.93 -22.53 -15.03
N GLU A 340 -10.62 -22.61 -13.90
CA GLU A 340 -10.22 -21.97 -12.65
C GLU A 340 -9.20 -22.82 -11.87
N TYR A 341 -8.36 -22.13 -11.14
CA TYR A 341 -7.32 -22.66 -10.26
C TYR A 341 -7.46 -22.01 -8.89
N TRP A 342 -6.88 -22.62 -7.86
CA TRP A 342 -6.69 -21.86 -6.63
C TRP A 342 -5.63 -20.78 -6.86
N PRO A 343 -5.78 -19.54 -6.34
CA PRO A 343 -4.82 -18.47 -6.59
C PRO A 343 -3.37 -18.83 -6.24
N TYR A 344 -3.16 -19.56 -5.14
CA TYR A 344 -1.84 -20.01 -4.70
C TYR A 344 -1.17 -21.04 -5.63
N GLU A 345 -1.90 -21.58 -6.62
CA GLU A 345 -1.36 -22.48 -7.65
C GLU A 345 -0.81 -21.70 -8.85
N ILE A 346 -1.30 -20.48 -9.08
CA ILE A 346 -0.91 -19.66 -10.24
C ILE A 346 0.18 -18.64 -9.94
N VAL A 347 0.17 -18.02 -8.75
CA VAL A 347 1.21 -17.04 -8.38
C VAL A 347 2.32 -17.66 -7.53
N GLN A 348 3.55 -17.19 -7.75
CA GLN A 348 4.71 -17.70 -7.04
C GLN A 348 5.08 -16.82 -5.82
N ASP A 349 5.62 -17.44 -4.77
CA ASP A 349 6.21 -16.74 -3.63
C ASP A 349 7.66 -16.32 -3.95
N LYS A 350 7.79 -15.35 -4.86
CA LYS A 350 9.08 -14.81 -5.34
C LYS A 350 9.09 -13.28 -5.36
N ILE A 351 10.31 -12.75 -5.30
CA ILE A 351 10.64 -11.36 -5.64
C ILE A 351 11.13 -11.35 -7.08
N PHE A 352 10.41 -10.65 -7.94
CA PHE A 352 10.72 -10.47 -9.36
C PHE A 352 11.41 -9.13 -9.54
N PHE A 353 12.41 -9.06 -10.41
CA PHE A 353 13.18 -7.83 -10.60
C PHE A 353 13.73 -7.71 -12.01
N SER A 354 13.76 -6.47 -12.51
CA SER A 354 14.41 -6.09 -13.76
C SER A 354 15.41 -4.97 -13.50
N ALA A 355 16.53 -4.97 -14.23
CA ALA A 355 17.52 -3.90 -14.16
C ALA A 355 17.90 -3.38 -15.55
N LEU A 356 17.83 -2.06 -15.75
CA LEU A 356 18.30 -1.40 -16.96
C LEU A 356 19.76 -1.03 -16.78
N LEU A 357 20.66 -1.68 -17.53
CA LEU A 357 22.10 -1.61 -17.32
C LEU A 357 22.88 -1.27 -18.59
N GLY A 358 23.88 -0.40 -18.45
CA GLY A 358 24.82 -0.02 -19.51
C GLY A 358 25.98 -0.99 -19.70
N SER A 359 26.11 -1.99 -18.83
CA SER A 359 27.04 -3.12 -18.92
C SER A 359 26.69 -4.15 -17.85
N THR A 360 27.23 -5.36 -17.92
CA THR A 360 27.01 -6.42 -16.94
C THR A 360 27.21 -5.93 -15.50
N ALA A 361 26.32 -6.36 -14.60
CA ALA A 361 26.37 -6.11 -13.16
C ALA A 361 25.81 -7.34 -12.42
N ASP A 362 26.11 -7.45 -11.14
CA ASP A 362 25.60 -8.48 -10.26
C ASP A 362 24.36 -7.97 -9.49
N VAL A 363 23.45 -8.88 -9.15
CA VAL A 363 22.27 -8.61 -8.32
C VAL A 363 22.38 -9.36 -7.00
N SER A 364 21.95 -8.72 -5.91
CA SER A 364 21.71 -9.36 -4.62
C SER A 364 20.34 -8.95 -4.10
N VAL A 365 19.59 -9.91 -3.57
CA VAL A 365 18.28 -9.66 -2.95
C VAL A 365 18.33 -10.17 -1.52
N THR A 366 18.06 -9.30 -0.56
CA THR A 366 17.99 -9.66 0.86
C THR A 366 16.59 -9.50 1.42
N VAL A 367 16.16 -10.45 2.25
CA VAL A 367 14.91 -10.35 3.04
C VAL A 367 15.25 -10.52 4.51
N GLY A 368 14.90 -9.53 5.35
CA GLY A 368 15.27 -9.53 6.77
C GLY A 368 16.78 -9.62 7.00
N GLY A 369 17.58 -9.04 6.09
CA GLY A 369 19.05 -9.09 6.11
C GLY A 369 19.67 -10.40 5.62
N THR A 370 18.87 -11.39 5.20
CA THR A 370 19.37 -12.65 4.63
C THR A 370 19.43 -12.57 3.11
N ASP A 371 20.61 -12.78 2.53
CA ASP A 371 20.79 -12.90 1.07
C ASP A 371 20.19 -14.21 0.55
N LEU A 372 19.28 -14.10 -0.42
CA LEU A 372 18.55 -15.21 -1.00
C LEU A 372 19.27 -15.85 -2.21
N GLY A 373 20.42 -15.31 -2.62
CA GLY A 373 21.21 -15.86 -3.72
C GLY A 373 20.60 -15.61 -5.10
N ALA A 374 20.08 -14.39 -5.29
CA ALA A 374 19.48 -13.97 -6.56
C ALA A 374 20.48 -14.04 -7.74
N SER A 375 19.95 -14.28 -8.94
CA SER A 375 20.73 -14.31 -10.17
C SER A 375 19.87 -13.92 -11.38
N TRP A 376 20.51 -13.55 -12.49
CA TRP A 376 19.81 -13.25 -13.73
C TRP A 376 19.30 -14.53 -14.41
N THR A 377 18.01 -14.56 -14.71
CA THR A 377 17.40 -15.60 -15.55
C THR A 377 17.38 -15.19 -17.02
N SER A 378 17.35 -13.88 -17.29
CA SER A 378 17.46 -13.31 -18.64
C SER A 378 18.44 -12.15 -18.69
N THR A 379 19.22 -12.10 -19.77
CA THR A 379 20.23 -11.05 -20.03
C THR A 379 20.16 -10.58 -21.49
N PRO A 380 20.35 -9.27 -21.76
CA PRO A 380 20.27 -8.73 -23.11
C PRO A 380 21.46 -9.19 -23.97
N SER A 381 21.24 -9.30 -25.28
CA SER A 381 22.32 -9.58 -26.24
C SER A 381 23.28 -8.39 -26.34
N GLY A 382 24.55 -8.59 -25.97
CA GLY A 382 25.57 -7.53 -26.02
C GLY A 382 25.69 -6.70 -24.73
N ASP A 383 25.23 -7.24 -23.60
CA ASP A 383 25.46 -6.76 -22.23
C ASP A 383 24.84 -5.40 -21.85
N VAL A 384 24.19 -4.72 -22.79
CA VAL A 384 23.51 -3.42 -22.61
C VAL A 384 22.01 -3.59 -22.84
N GLY A 385 21.19 -3.25 -21.85
CA GLY A 385 19.74 -3.39 -21.92
C GLY A 385 19.11 -3.81 -20.60
N ILE A 386 17.95 -4.45 -20.68
CA ILE A 386 17.20 -4.93 -19.51
C ILE A 386 17.64 -6.35 -19.17
N TYR A 387 18.08 -6.54 -17.93
CA TYR A 387 18.31 -7.82 -17.28
C TYR A 387 17.09 -8.16 -16.43
N HIS A 388 16.77 -9.44 -16.27
CA HIS A 388 15.62 -9.89 -15.49
C HIS A 388 15.94 -11.14 -14.68
N GLY A 389 15.30 -11.28 -13.53
CA GLY A 389 15.47 -12.40 -12.62
C GLY A 389 14.38 -12.44 -11.57
N SER A 390 14.30 -13.57 -10.87
CA SER A 390 13.44 -13.74 -9.70
C SER A 390 14.09 -14.66 -8.68
N VAL A 391 13.72 -14.50 -7.41
CA VAL A 391 14.22 -15.33 -6.31
C VAL A 391 13.09 -15.65 -5.33
N SER A 392 13.01 -16.87 -4.82
CA SER A 392 11.98 -17.23 -3.85
C SER A 392 12.29 -16.65 -2.47
N PHE A 393 11.28 -16.05 -1.84
CA PHE A 393 11.35 -15.60 -0.45
C PHE A 393 10.81 -16.66 0.54
N SER A 394 10.55 -17.88 0.08
CA SER A 394 9.95 -18.93 0.92
C SER A 394 10.75 -19.16 2.21
N GLY A 395 10.08 -19.00 3.35
CA GLY A 395 10.70 -19.14 4.67
C GLY A 395 11.43 -17.89 5.18
N HIS A 396 11.31 -16.75 4.49
CA HIS A 396 11.92 -15.47 4.86
C HIS A 396 10.85 -14.37 4.97
N SER A 397 11.04 -13.46 5.92
CA SER A 397 10.20 -12.28 6.17
C SER A 397 11.08 -11.11 6.64
N GLY A 398 10.55 -9.89 6.56
CA GLY A 398 11.24 -8.64 6.90
C GLY A 398 11.55 -7.78 5.68
N ALA A 399 12.36 -6.74 5.88
CA ALA A 399 12.70 -5.74 4.87
C ALA A 399 13.31 -6.37 3.61
N VAL A 400 12.82 -5.96 2.44
CA VAL A 400 13.33 -6.39 1.14
C VAL A 400 14.30 -5.34 0.61
N ILE A 401 15.49 -5.76 0.19
CA ILE A 401 16.47 -4.86 -0.44
C ILE A 401 16.98 -5.54 -1.71
N VAL A 402 16.86 -4.86 -2.84
CA VAL A 402 17.41 -5.29 -4.13
C VAL A 402 18.56 -4.37 -4.51
N THR A 403 19.77 -4.92 -4.57
CA THR A 403 20.99 -4.15 -4.86
C THR A 403 21.62 -4.62 -6.16
N ILE A 404 21.93 -3.67 -7.03
CA ILE A 404 22.78 -3.88 -8.20
C ILE A 404 24.20 -3.42 -7.88
N THR A 405 25.18 -4.28 -8.12
CA THR A 405 26.59 -3.95 -7.89
C THR A 405 27.44 -4.22 -9.12
N ARG A 406 28.47 -3.40 -9.31
CA ARG A 406 29.48 -3.57 -10.36
C ARG A 406 30.85 -3.28 -9.80
N ASP A 407 31.78 -4.23 -9.96
CA ASP A 407 33.15 -4.13 -9.45
C ASP A 407 33.22 -3.78 -7.94
N GLY A 408 32.27 -4.29 -7.16
CA GLY A 408 32.15 -4.03 -5.72
C GLY A 408 31.59 -2.64 -5.34
N SER A 409 31.11 -1.85 -6.31
CA SER A 409 30.42 -0.58 -6.09
C SER A 409 28.93 -0.73 -6.36
N THR A 410 28.09 -0.09 -5.54
CA THR A 410 26.63 -0.04 -5.74
C THR A 410 26.29 0.84 -6.94
N VAL A 411 25.46 0.33 -7.85
CA VAL A 411 24.88 1.06 -8.98
C VAL A 411 23.52 1.63 -8.59
N ALA A 412 22.64 0.79 -8.06
CA ALA A 412 21.32 1.16 -7.56
C ALA A 412 20.94 0.23 -6.41
N THR A 413 20.21 0.76 -5.43
CA THR A 413 19.62 0.00 -4.32
C THR A 413 18.19 0.43 -4.20
N MET A 414 17.27 -0.53 -4.31
CA MET A 414 15.86 -0.34 -4.06
C MET A 414 15.54 -0.94 -2.68
N ASP A 415 15.03 -0.10 -1.80
CA ASP A 415 14.50 -0.47 -0.50
C ASP A 415 12.99 -0.69 -0.65
N GLY A 416 12.56 -1.92 -0.39
CA GLY A 416 11.18 -2.35 -0.59
C GLY A 416 10.40 -2.54 0.70
N GLN A 417 9.09 -2.56 0.59
CA GLN A 417 8.21 -2.90 1.71
C GLN A 417 8.51 -4.29 2.27
N SER A 418 8.40 -4.44 3.59
CA SER A 418 8.72 -5.70 4.26
C SER A 418 7.74 -6.81 3.89
N ILE A 419 8.27 -8.03 3.71
CA ILE A 419 7.43 -9.24 3.62
C ILE A 419 7.02 -9.64 5.03
N SER A 420 5.71 -9.74 5.29
CA SER A 420 5.17 -10.18 6.57
C SER A 420 5.46 -11.66 6.83
N SER A 421 5.68 -12.03 8.09
CA SER A 421 5.70 -13.44 8.52
C SER A 421 4.30 -14.04 8.65
N GLY A 422 3.26 -13.20 8.62
CA GLY A 422 1.85 -13.54 8.70
C GLY A 422 1.06 -12.95 7.52
N CYS A 423 -0.23 -12.73 7.71
CA CYS A 423 -1.02 -11.93 6.77
C CYS A 423 -0.48 -10.49 6.77
N ALA A 424 -0.25 -9.91 5.59
CA ALA A 424 0.17 -8.51 5.49
C ALA A 424 -1.03 -7.55 5.52
N ALA A 425 -2.20 -8.01 5.06
CA ALA A 425 -3.41 -7.20 5.02
C ALA A 425 -4.06 -7.11 6.40
N SER A 426 -4.35 -5.89 6.85
CA SER A 426 -5.08 -5.62 8.11
C SER A 426 -6.50 -6.19 8.08
N SER A 427 -7.12 -6.34 6.91
CA SER A 427 -8.44 -6.97 6.75
C SER A 427 -8.46 -8.47 7.07
N GLY A 428 -7.28 -9.12 7.18
CA GLY A 428 -7.18 -10.58 7.28
C GLY A 428 -7.53 -11.33 5.98
N VAL A 429 -7.86 -10.60 4.91
CA VAL A 429 -8.14 -11.13 3.57
C VAL A 429 -6.89 -11.01 2.71
N GLU A 430 -6.55 -12.08 2.00
CA GLU A 430 -5.36 -12.15 1.15
C GLU A 430 -5.38 -11.07 0.05
N ASN A 431 -4.34 -10.23 0.03
CA ASN A 431 -4.13 -9.23 -1.02
C ASN A 431 -3.21 -9.81 -2.10
N TRP A 432 -3.81 -10.15 -3.24
CA TRP A 432 -3.09 -10.69 -4.39
C TRP A 432 -2.52 -9.61 -5.31
N ASN A 433 -2.66 -8.32 -4.96
CA ASN A 433 -1.97 -7.23 -5.63
C ASN A 433 -0.45 -7.29 -5.36
N ALA A 434 0.35 -6.69 -6.22
CA ALA A 434 1.80 -6.62 -6.08
C ALA A 434 2.27 -5.28 -5.54
N TRP A 435 3.23 -5.28 -4.63
CA TRP A 435 3.96 -4.07 -4.27
C TRP A 435 5.09 -3.88 -5.29
N VAL A 436 5.27 -2.66 -5.81
CA VAL A 436 6.31 -2.37 -6.83
C VAL A 436 7.20 -1.21 -6.37
N GLY A 437 8.51 -1.46 -6.38
CA GLY A 437 9.52 -0.47 -6.05
C GLY A 437 10.52 -0.29 -7.19
N SER A 438 11.11 0.89 -7.28
CA SER A 438 12.22 1.14 -8.20
C SER A 438 13.27 2.07 -7.60
N ALA A 439 14.50 1.97 -8.11
CA ALA A 439 15.58 2.88 -7.79
C ALA A 439 16.46 3.13 -9.01
N MET A 440 16.74 4.39 -9.27
CA MET A 440 17.64 4.82 -10.35
C MET A 440 18.98 5.28 -9.79
N SER A 441 20.06 4.95 -10.49
CA SER A 441 21.43 5.39 -10.17
C SER A 441 21.50 6.92 -10.18
N SER A 442 22.14 7.53 -9.17
CA SER A 442 22.43 8.96 -9.18
C SER A 442 23.44 9.39 -10.25
N SER A 443 24.20 8.43 -10.80
CA SER A 443 25.15 8.66 -11.88
C SER A 443 24.48 8.55 -13.24
N THR A 444 24.82 9.47 -14.14
CA THR A 444 24.44 9.39 -15.55
C THR A 444 25.48 8.61 -16.35
N ILE A 445 25.01 7.88 -17.35
CA ILE A 445 25.83 7.11 -18.27
C ILE A 445 25.45 7.43 -19.73
N SER A 446 26.15 6.80 -20.67
CA SER A 446 25.75 6.78 -22.07
C SER A 446 26.14 5.41 -22.63
N ALA A 447 25.17 4.51 -22.70
CA ALA A 447 25.35 3.18 -23.24
C ALA A 447 24.23 2.88 -24.23
N THR A 448 24.60 2.53 -25.46
CA THR A 448 23.66 2.16 -26.52
C THR A 448 23.83 0.67 -26.80
N PRO A 449 22.74 -0.11 -26.92
CA PRO A 449 22.82 -1.50 -27.37
C PRO A 449 23.63 -1.63 -28.66
N THR A 450 24.40 -2.72 -28.77
CA THR A 450 25.27 -2.95 -29.93
C THR A 450 24.48 -3.14 -31.23
N TYR A 451 23.28 -3.73 -31.11
CA TYR A 451 22.39 -4.04 -32.22
C TYR A 451 21.09 -3.25 -32.06
N SER A 452 20.63 -2.62 -33.14
CA SER A 452 19.28 -2.05 -33.19
C SER A 452 18.23 -3.13 -33.39
N LEU A 453 16.97 -2.82 -33.09
CA LEU A 453 15.83 -3.72 -33.16
C LEU A 453 15.64 -4.35 -34.56
N ASP A 454 15.92 -3.59 -35.62
CA ASP A 454 15.87 -4.05 -37.02
C ASP A 454 17.08 -4.91 -37.43
N GLN A 455 18.06 -5.09 -36.54
CA GLN A 455 19.26 -5.91 -36.74
C GLN A 455 19.25 -7.18 -35.89
N VAL A 456 18.27 -7.36 -35.02
CA VAL A 456 18.11 -8.56 -34.19
C VAL A 456 17.02 -9.45 -34.75
N THR A 457 17.11 -10.74 -34.41
CA THR A 457 16.08 -11.74 -34.66
C THR A 457 15.90 -12.57 -33.39
N CYS A 458 14.89 -13.43 -33.38
CA CYS A 458 14.75 -14.39 -32.31
C CYS A 458 15.91 -15.40 -32.34
N ILE A 459 16.57 -15.61 -31.21
CA ILE A 459 17.70 -16.55 -31.06
C ILE A 459 17.45 -17.63 -30.00
N GLU A 460 16.35 -17.51 -29.26
CA GLU A 460 15.90 -18.47 -28.26
C GLU A 460 14.38 -18.39 -28.21
N GLY A 461 13.73 -19.56 -28.23
CA GLY A 461 12.29 -19.66 -28.24
C GLY A 461 11.84 -21.09 -28.04
N TRP A 462 10.55 -21.28 -27.84
CA TRP A 462 9.94 -22.59 -27.63
C TRP A 462 8.56 -22.64 -28.29
N GLY A 463 7.92 -23.80 -28.30
CA GLY A 463 6.57 -23.98 -28.85
C GLY A 463 5.79 -24.98 -28.00
N SER A 464 4.45 -24.88 -28.02
CA SER A 464 3.55 -25.75 -27.25
C SER A 464 3.52 -27.18 -27.81
N GLY A 465 3.25 -28.17 -26.96
CA GLY A 465 3.03 -29.55 -27.42
C GLY A 465 4.18 -30.12 -28.27
N ASN A 466 3.86 -30.64 -29.45
CA ASN A 466 4.84 -31.24 -30.36
C ASN A 466 5.70 -30.21 -31.12
N PHE A 467 5.40 -28.91 -31.01
CA PHE A 467 6.31 -27.84 -31.46
C PHE A 467 7.52 -27.69 -30.54
N LEU A 468 7.45 -28.22 -29.31
CA LEU A 468 8.57 -28.25 -28.38
C LEU A 468 9.75 -29.00 -29.02
N GLY A 469 10.92 -28.38 -28.98
CA GLY A 469 12.12 -28.87 -29.67
C GLY A 469 12.23 -28.41 -31.11
N LEU A 470 11.15 -28.36 -31.91
CA LEU A 470 11.18 -27.76 -33.25
C LEU A 470 11.45 -26.26 -33.14
N CYS A 471 10.62 -25.55 -32.37
CA CYS A 471 10.82 -24.13 -32.11
C CYS A 471 12.14 -23.83 -31.42
N GLU A 472 12.61 -24.68 -30.49
CA GLU A 472 13.92 -24.49 -29.85
C GLU A 472 15.08 -24.52 -30.86
N ALA A 473 15.04 -25.47 -31.81
CA ALA A 473 16.05 -25.55 -32.87
C ALA A 473 15.91 -24.40 -33.87
N ALA A 474 14.70 -24.21 -34.40
CA ALA A 474 14.38 -23.24 -35.44
C ALA A 474 14.68 -21.81 -34.99
N CYS A 475 14.18 -21.41 -33.81
CA CYS A 475 14.43 -20.08 -33.23
C CYS A 475 15.92 -19.92 -32.89
N GLY A 476 16.59 -20.97 -32.41
CA GLY A 476 18.06 -21.00 -32.23
C GLY A 476 18.87 -20.74 -33.52
N TRP A 477 18.24 -20.93 -34.69
CA TRP A 477 18.81 -20.66 -36.01
C TRP A 477 18.19 -19.42 -36.69
N GLY A 478 17.39 -18.62 -35.97
CA GLY A 478 16.83 -17.38 -36.49
C GLY A 478 15.58 -17.56 -37.37
N TYR A 479 15.00 -18.78 -37.41
CA TYR A 479 13.69 -19.03 -38.02
C TYR A 479 12.67 -19.31 -36.91
N CYS A 480 11.93 -18.29 -36.50
CA CYS A 480 10.97 -18.39 -35.39
C CYS A 480 9.60 -17.90 -35.87
N PRO A 481 8.77 -18.77 -36.47
CA PRO A 481 7.44 -18.38 -36.95
C PRO A 481 6.50 -18.11 -35.78
N ILE A 482 5.96 -16.89 -35.69
CA ILE A 482 5.08 -16.45 -34.59
C ILE A 482 3.80 -17.27 -34.45
N SER A 483 3.31 -17.84 -35.55
CA SER A 483 2.12 -18.69 -35.57
C SER A 483 2.33 -20.08 -34.95
N ALA A 484 3.55 -20.42 -34.51
CA ALA A 484 3.86 -21.72 -33.89
C ALA A 484 4.85 -21.65 -32.73
N CYS A 485 5.71 -20.63 -32.71
CA CYS A 485 6.79 -20.49 -31.73
C CYS A 485 6.64 -19.18 -30.96
N LEU A 486 7.11 -19.19 -29.70
CA LEU A 486 7.28 -18.02 -28.85
C LEU A 486 8.76 -17.65 -28.76
N CYS A 487 9.07 -16.38 -28.96
CA CYS A 487 10.43 -15.88 -28.74
C CYS A 487 10.66 -15.47 -27.29
N THR A 488 11.75 -15.94 -26.69
CA THR A 488 12.17 -15.56 -25.33
C THR A 488 13.44 -14.70 -25.33
N LYS A 489 14.17 -14.64 -26.46
CA LYS A 489 15.38 -13.83 -26.56
C LYS A 489 15.65 -13.29 -27.97
N LEU A 490 15.88 -11.99 -28.05
CA LEU A 490 16.37 -11.32 -29.25
C LEU A 490 17.90 -11.18 -29.25
N GLY A 491 18.50 -11.34 -30.43
CA GLY A 491 19.94 -11.17 -30.61
C GLY A 491 20.36 -11.09 -32.07
N PRO A 492 21.66 -10.92 -32.34
CA PRO A 492 22.16 -10.86 -33.72
C PRO A 492 21.85 -12.17 -34.45
N PRO A 493 21.57 -12.14 -35.77
CA PRO A 493 21.27 -13.32 -36.56
C PRO A 493 22.29 -14.45 -36.34
N PRO A 494 21.84 -15.64 -35.90
CA PRO A 494 22.73 -16.74 -35.59
C PRO A 494 23.27 -17.39 -36.87
N SER A 495 24.31 -18.22 -36.71
CA SER A 495 24.78 -19.05 -37.82
C SER A 495 23.85 -20.24 -38.02
N VAL A 496 23.18 -20.30 -39.16
CA VAL A 496 22.34 -21.44 -39.56
C VAL A 496 23.24 -22.63 -39.95
N PRO A 497 22.93 -23.88 -39.55
CA PRO A 497 23.59 -25.08 -40.08
C PRO A 497 23.55 -25.13 -41.61
N SER A 498 24.40 -25.96 -42.23
CA SER A 498 24.32 -26.16 -43.68
C SER A 498 23.20 -27.13 -44.05
N ASP A 499 22.48 -26.82 -45.13
CA ASP A 499 21.45 -27.68 -45.72
C ASP A 499 21.98 -29.12 -45.90
N THR A 500 21.23 -30.07 -45.39
CA THR A 500 21.48 -31.51 -45.50
C THR A 500 20.79 -32.08 -46.75
N GLY A 501 19.83 -31.35 -47.33
CA GLY A 501 18.96 -31.76 -48.41
C GLY A 501 17.85 -32.73 -47.98
N VAL A 502 17.59 -32.84 -46.67
CA VAL A 502 16.55 -33.70 -46.12
C VAL A 502 15.23 -32.93 -46.12
N GLU A 503 14.32 -33.33 -47.00
CA GLU A 503 12.98 -32.75 -47.06
C GLU A 503 12.12 -33.31 -45.91
N GLY A 504 11.71 -32.43 -45.01
CA GLY A 504 10.88 -32.76 -43.85
C GLY A 504 9.41 -32.40 -44.06
N TYR A 505 8.53 -33.26 -43.57
CA TYR A 505 7.07 -33.08 -43.57
C TYR A 505 6.51 -33.37 -42.19
N PRO A 506 5.37 -32.79 -41.80
CA PRO A 506 4.66 -33.21 -40.59
C PRO A 506 4.26 -34.69 -40.67
N ILE A 507 4.26 -35.38 -39.53
CA ILE A 507 3.82 -36.78 -39.48
C ILE A 507 2.28 -36.90 -39.47
N ALA A 508 1.78 -38.12 -39.66
CA ALA A 508 0.34 -38.37 -39.64
C ALA A 508 -0.23 -38.09 -38.24
N GLY A 509 -1.21 -37.20 -38.17
CA GLY A 509 -1.81 -36.72 -36.93
C GLY A 509 -1.58 -35.22 -36.72
N GLU A 510 -0.47 -34.69 -37.24
CA GLU A 510 -0.17 -33.25 -37.21
C GLU A 510 -0.89 -32.50 -38.33
N ASP A 511 -1.04 -31.19 -38.16
CA ASP A 511 -1.66 -30.30 -39.14
C ASP A 511 -0.65 -29.45 -39.94
N GLY A 512 -1.18 -28.56 -40.78
CA GLY A 512 -0.41 -27.71 -41.69
C GLY A 512 0.57 -26.74 -41.01
N SER A 513 0.32 -26.33 -39.77
CA SER A 513 1.16 -25.40 -39.00
C SER A 513 2.61 -25.91 -38.80
N TYR A 514 2.80 -27.23 -38.75
CA TYR A 514 4.12 -27.87 -38.65
C TYR A 514 4.93 -27.82 -39.94
N THR A 515 4.32 -27.52 -41.09
CA THR A 515 4.94 -27.71 -42.41
C THR A 515 6.21 -26.89 -42.57
N GLY A 516 6.19 -25.61 -42.17
CA GLY A 516 7.34 -24.72 -42.26
C GLY A 516 8.50 -25.17 -41.37
N LEU A 517 8.19 -25.49 -40.12
CA LEU A 517 9.17 -25.96 -39.13
C LEU A 517 9.79 -27.30 -39.52
N CYS A 518 8.98 -28.30 -39.90
CA CYS A 518 9.50 -29.59 -40.34
C CYS A 518 10.37 -29.46 -41.60
N SER A 519 9.96 -28.63 -42.56
CA SER A 519 10.78 -28.41 -43.76
C SER A 519 12.11 -27.75 -43.41
N PHE A 520 12.11 -26.75 -42.53
CA PHE A 520 13.32 -26.04 -42.15
C PHE A 520 14.23 -26.90 -41.28
N ASP A 521 13.73 -27.45 -40.17
CA ASP A 521 14.57 -28.13 -39.20
C ASP A 521 15.17 -29.43 -39.74
N CYS A 522 14.38 -30.23 -40.48
CA CYS A 522 14.88 -31.46 -41.07
C CYS A 522 16.00 -31.18 -42.07
N ASP A 523 15.88 -30.13 -42.89
CA ASP A 523 16.93 -29.73 -43.83
C ASP A 523 18.20 -29.28 -43.08
N HIS A 524 18.07 -28.75 -41.86
CA HIS A 524 19.20 -28.33 -41.04
C HIS A 524 19.70 -29.41 -40.06
N GLY A 525 19.21 -30.64 -40.17
CA GLY A 525 19.71 -31.81 -39.46
C GLY A 525 19.00 -32.13 -38.14
N TYR A 526 17.90 -31.43 -37.81
CA TYR A 526 17.03 -31.76 -36.69
C TYR A 526 15.66 -32.22 -37.20
N CYS A 527 15.41 -33.53 -37.19
CA CYS A 527 14.16 -34.10 -37.71
C CYS A 527 13.56 -35.06 -36.68
N PRO A 528 12.88 -34.53 -35.64
CA PRO A 528 12.35 -35.35 -34.56
C PRO A 528 11.21 -36.21 -35.07
N SER A 529 11.33 -37.53 -34.94
CA SER A 529 10.32 -38.49 -35.45
C SER A 529 8.96 -38.42 -34.74
N THR A 530 8.86 -37.61 -33.70
CA THR A 530 7.63 -37.35 -32.94
C THR A 530 6.74 -36.29 -33.57
N ALA A 531 7.28 -35.42 -34.44
CA ALA A 531 6.54 -34.36 -35.11
C ALA A 531 6.79 -34.34 -36.64
N CYS A 532 8.01 -34.69 -37.07
CA CYS A 532 8.42 -34.64 -38.47
C CYS A 532 8.87 -36.01 -39.02
N GLY A 533 8.64 -36.20 -40.31
CA GLY A 533 9.08 -37.35 -41.10
C GLY A 533 9.64 -36.92 -42.45
N THR A 534 10.08 -37.89 -43.25
CA THR A 534 10.64 -37.65 -44.61
C THR A 534 9.68 -38.10 -45.71
N VAL A 535 8.42 -38.33 -45.35
CA VAL A 535 7.37 -38.80 -46.25
C VAL A 535 6.17 -37.89 -46.08
N ASP A 536 5.73 -37.31 -47.19
CA ASP A 536 4.50 -36.53 -47.27
C ASP A 536 3.27 -37.43 -47.00
N VAL A 537 2.44 -37.01 -46.06
CA VAL A 537 1.24 -37.72 -45.61
C VAL A 537 0.06 -36.74 -45.53
N PRO A 538 -1.18 -37.24 -45.66
CA PRO A 538 -2.35 -36.39 -45.41
C PRO A 538 -2.33 -35.83 -43.98
N LEU A 539 -2.43 -34.50 -43.88
CA LEU A 539 -2.42 -33.77 -42.61
C LEU A 539 -3.81 -33.75 -41.96
N ALA A 540 -3.84 -33.62 -40.64
CA ALA A 540 -5.07 -33.33 -39.91
C ALA A 540 -5.58 -31.92 -40.27
N THR A 541 -6.88 -31.72 -40.18
CA THR A 541 -7.48 -30.39 -40.20
C THR A 541 -8.05 -30.15 -38.81
N PRO A 542 -7.41 -29.31 -37.98
CA PRO A 542 -7.86 -29.07 -36.63
C PRO A 542 -9.25 -28.41 -36.67
N THR A 543 -10.11 -28.82 -35.74
CA THR A 543 -11.40 -28.15 -35.50
C THR A 543 -11.28 -27.04 -34.46
N VAL A 544 -10.22 -27.09 -33.63
CA VAL A 544 -9.85 -26.12 -32.60
C VAL A 544 -8.34 -25.90 -32.71
N SER A 545 -7.87 -24.68 -32.49
CA SER A 545 -6.44 -24.35 -32.59
C SER A 545 -5.62 -25.12 -31.54
N ASP A 546 -4.45 -25.63 -31.93
CA ASP A 546 -3.47 -26.26 -31.02
C ASP A 546 -3.01 -25.33 -29.87
N PHE A 547 -3.27 -24.03 -29.99
CA PHE A 547 -2.89 -23.00 -29.02
C PHE A 547 -4.04 -22.51 -28.14
N THR A 548 -5.27 -22.99 -28.38
CA THR A 548 -6.40 -22.67 -27.52
C THR A 548 -6.26 -23.45 -26.20
N PRO A 549 -6.26 -22.77 -25.03
CA PRO A 549 -6.19 -23.46 -23.75
C PRO A 549 -7.39 -24.40 -23.52
N TYR A 550 -7.16 -25.54 -22.88
CA TYR A 550 -8.25 -26.43 -22.48
C TYR A 550 -9.07 -25.81 -21.35
N THR A 551 -10.38 -26.04 -21.40
CA THR A 551 -11.32 -25.71 -20.33
C THR A 551 -11.77 -26.99 -19.61
N CYS A 552 -12.62 -26.86 -18.59
CA CYS A 552 -13.31 -28.02 -18.05
C CYS A 552 -14.31 -28.57 -19.08
N ASP A 553 -14.29 -29.88 -19.33
CA ASP A 553 -15.24 -30.57 -20.22
C ASP A 553 -16.04 -31.67 -19.50
N GLY A 554 -15.94 -31.72 -18.17
CA GLY A 554 -16.71 -32.61 -17.34
C GLY A 554 -16.43 -32.36 -15.87
N GLY A 555 -17.48 -32.22 -15.06
CA GLY A 555 -17.35 -31.96 -13.63
C GLY A 555 -18.48 -32.56 -12.80
N GLU A 556 -18.28 -32.57 -11.49
CA GLU A 556 -19.25 -33.08 -10.53
C GLU A 556 -19.45 -32.09 -9.37
N GLY A 557 -20.69 -32.04 -8.86
CA GLY A 557 -21.08 -31.22 -7.71
C GLY A 557 -21.74 -32.07 -6.63
N SER A 558 -22.17 -31.44 -5.54
CA SER A 558 -22.87 -32.11 -4.44
C SER A 558 -24.12 -31.34 -4.02
N GLY A 559 -25.10 -32.03 -3.41
CA GLY A 559 -26.35 -31.38 -2.99
C GLY A 559 -27.11 -30.79 -4.19
N ASP A 560 -27.43 -29.50 -4.11
CA ASP A 560 -28.14 -28.76 -5.17
C ASP A 560 -27.29 -28.59 -6.44
N PHE A 561 -25.96 -28.79 -6.36
CA PHE A 561 -25.03 -28.59 -7.47
C PHE A 561 -24.82 -29.81 -8.39
N VAL A 562 -25.43 -30.98 -8.10
CA VAL A 562 -25.15 -32.22 -8.83
C VAL A 562 -25.41 -32.08 -10.33
N ASP A 563 -26.60 -31.61 -10.70
CA ASP A 563 -26.99 -31.48 -12.12
C ASP A 563 -26.38 -30.21 -12.74
N LEU A 564 -26.24 -29.13 -11.95
CA LEU A 564 -25.65 -27.87 -12.38
C LEU A 564 -24.17 -28.03 -12.78
N CYS A 565 -23.34 -28.63 -11.93
CA CYS A 565 -21.94 -28.87 -12.26
C CYS A 565 -21.76 -29.87 -13.39
N ALA A 566 -22.61 -30.90 -13.48
CA ALA A 566 -22.55 -31.85 -14.57
C ALA A 566 -22.80 -31.19 -15.94
N PHE A 567 -23.68 -30.19 -16.00
CA PHE A 567 -23.97 -29.43 -17.22
C PHE A 567 -22.99 -28.28 -17.46
N GLY A 568 -22.78 -27.41 -16.47
CA GLY A 568 -21.92 -26.24 -16.58
C GLY A 568 -20.49 -26.64 -16.96
N CYS A 569 -19.91 -27.58 -16.21
CA CYS A 569 -18.54 -28.03 -16.45
C CYS A 569 -18.37 -28.81 -17.75
N LEU A 570 -19.43 -29.38 -18.34
CA LEU A 570 -19.37 -29.99 -19.67
C LEU A 570 -19.22 -28.92 -20.77
N HIS A 571 -19.60 -27.68 -20.48
CA HIS A 571 -19.64 -26.56 -21.42
C HIS A 571 -18.71 -25.40 -21.00
N GLY A 572 -17.66 -25.71 -20.23
CA GLY A 572 -16.60 -24.78 -19.84
C GLY A 572 -16.88 -23.90 -18.62
N TYR A 573 -18.11 -23.87 -18.09
CA TYR A 573 -18.47 -23.07 -16.91
C TYR A 573 -18.43 -23.92 -15.64
N CYS A 574 -17.27 -23.95 -14.98
CA CYS A 574 -17.01 -24.84 -13.85
C CYS A 574 -16.39 -24.11 -12.65
N PRO A 575 -17.18 -23.34 -11.89
CA PRO A 575 -16.68 -22.57 -10.76
C PRO A 575 -16.15 -23.49 -9.65
N ILE A 576 -14.89 -23.32 -9.23
CA ILE A 576 -14.21 -24.27 -8.32
C ILE A 576 -14.77 -24.28 -6.89
N HIS A 577 -15.45 -23.21 -6.50
CA HIS A 577 -16.12 -23.13 -5.21
C HIS A 577 -17.42 -23.95 -5.14
N GLY A 578 -18.07 -24.20 -6.29
CA GLY A 578 -19.29 -25.01 -6.39
C GLY A 578 -19.08 -26.40 -6.99
N CYS A 579 -18.09 -26.54 -7.88
CA CYS A 579 -17.89 -27.70 -8.74
C CYS A 579 -16.46 -28.26 -8.67
N ASN A 580 -16.33 -29.57 -8.89
CA ASN A 580 -15.05 -30.23 -9.08
C ASN A 580 -14.88 -30.62 -10.56
N CYS A 581 -13.89 -30.06 -11.24
CA CYS A 581 -13.55 -30.45 -12.60
C CYS A 581 -12.90 -31.86 -12.62
N THR A 582 -13.44 -32.76 -13.44
CA THR A 582 -13.01 -34.17 -13.52
C THR A 582 -12.28 -34.52 -14.81
N SER A 583 -12.46 -33.70 -15.85
CA SER A 583 -11.74 -33.80 -17.13
C SER A 583 -11.64 -32.43 -17.80
N THR A 584 -10.62 -32.27 -18.66
CA THR A 584 -10.37 -31.04 -19.42
C THR A 584 -10.28 -31.36 -20.90
N GLY A 585 -10.75 -30.45 -21.74
CA GLY A 585 -10.74 -30.59 -23.19
C GLY A 585 -11.02 -29.28 -23.91
N ASP A 586 -11.30 -29.40 -25.21
CA ASP A 586 -11.73 -28.28 -26.05
C ASP A 586 -13.06 -27.71 -25.54
N LEU A 587 -13.24 -26.39 -25.62
CA LEU A 587 -14.49 -25.73 -25.25
C LEU A 587 -15.62 -26.14 -26.21
N ASP A 588 -16.60 -26.90 -25.70
CA ASP A 588 -17.87 -27.17 -26.37
C ASP A 588 -18.95 -26.23 -25.83
N LEU A 589 -18.97 -24.99 -26.34
CA LEU A 589 -19.90 -23.97 -25.85
C LEU A 589 -21.33 -24.22 -26.33
N TYR A 590 -22.23 -24.49 -25.39
CA TYR A 590 -23.65 -24.62 -25.69
C TYR A 590 -24.29 -23.25 -25.92
N SER A 591 -25.07 -23.15 -27.01
CA SER A 591 -25.65 -21.88 -27.46
C SER A 591 -26.64 -21.28 -26.45
N ILE A 592 -26.50 -19.99 -26.18
CA ILE A 592 -27.48 -19.22 -25.40
C ILE A 592 -28.80 -19.15 -26.17
N VAL A 593 -29.90 -19.49 -25.49
CA VAL A 593 -31.26 -19.44 -26.02
C VAL A 593 -31.95 -18.13 -25.61
N ASN A 594 -31.65 -17.63 -24.40
CA ASN A 594 -32.18 -16.38 -23.88
C ASN A 594 -31.23 -15.77 -22.83
N SER A 595 -30.41 -14.80 -23.23
CA SER A 595 -29.46 -14.08 -22.37
C SER A 595 -30.12 -13.07 -21.41
N SER A 596 -31.45 -12.97 -21.38
CA SER A 596 -32.17 -12.07 -20.46
C SER A 596 -32.73 -12.81 -19.24
N ILE A 597 -32.47 -14.11 -19.12
CA ILE A 597 -32.90 -14.89 -17.96
C ILE A 597 -31.92 -14.66 -16.82
N THR A 598 -32.46 -14.35 -15.65
CA THR A 598 -31.73 -14.45 -14.39
C THR A 598 -32.35 -15.51 -13.48
N ALA A 599 -31.52 -16.26 -12.79
CA ALA A 599 -31.87 -17.37 -11.92
C ALA A 599 -30.76 -17.59 -10.89
N GLY A 600 -31.14 -17.78 -9.62
CA GLY A 600 -30.25 -18.26 -8.58
C GLY A 600 -30.77 -19.55 -7.95
N LEU A 601 -30.02 -20.13 -7.03
CA LEU A 601 -30.48 -21.30 -6.27
C LEU A 601 -31.70 -20.97 -5.41
N ALA A 602 -32.71 -21.83 -5.47
CA ALA A 602 -33.91 -21.72 -4.65
C ALA A 602 -33.64 -21.85 -3.14
N SER A 603 -32.48 -22.41 -2.75
CA SER A 603 -32.02 -22.47 -1.37
C SER A 603 -31.48 -21.14 -0.84
N GLY A 604 -31.20 -20.17 -1.71
CA GLY A 604 -30.61 -18.88 -1.36
C GLY A 604 -29.09 -18.92 -1.08
N LEU A 605 -28.45 -20.06 -1.35
CA LEU A 605 -26.99 -20.17 -1.33
C LEU A 605 -26.41 -19.51 -2.58
N ASP A 606 -25.17 -19.04 -2.49
CA ASP A 606 -24.39 -18.61 -3.65
C ASP A 606 -24.23 -19.80 -4.61
N ASP A 607 -24.65 -19.60 -5.85
CA ASP A 607 -24.62 -20.61 -6.89
C ASP A 607 -23.48 -20.39 -7.89
N TYR A 608 -22.64 -19.38 -7.68
CA TYR A 608 -21.51 -19.03 -8.52
C TYR A 608 -21.92 -18.90 -10.01
N GLY A 609 -23.12 -18.35 -10.29
CA GLY A 609 -23.64 -18.12 -11.64
C GLY A 609 -24.09 -19.39 -12.39
N LEU A 610 -24.11 -20.56 -11.74
CA LEU A 610 -24.48 -21.82 -12.38
C LEU A 610 -25.94 -21.86 -12.85
N CYS A 611 -26.88 -21.31 -12.08
CA CYS A 611 -28.28 -21.27 -12.50
C CYS A 611 -28.47 -20.33 -13.68
N ASP A 612 -27.84 -19.14 -13.68
CA ASP A 612 -27.85 -18.25 -14.83
C ASP A 612 -27.33 -18.95 -16.08
N PHE A 613 -26.11 -19.49 -16.00
CA PHE A 613 -25.48 -20.20 -17.12
C PHE A 613 -26.38 -21.31 -17.69
N ALA A 614 -27.00 -22.12 -16.83
CA ALA A 614 -27.87 -23.21 -17.24
C ALA A 614 -29.23 -22.73 -17.80
N CYS A 615 -29.87 -21.77 -17.14
CA CYS A 615 -31.20 -21.30 -17.51
C CYS A 615 -31.20 -20.47 -18.81
N GLU A 616 -30.16 -19.68 -19.06
CA GLU A 616 -29.95 -18.98 -20.35
C GLU A 616 -29.91 -19.93 -21.55
N ARG A 617 -29.55 -21.18 -21.30
CA ARG A 617 -29.34 -22.25 -22.30
C ARG A 617 -30.50 -23.24 -22.37
N ASP A 618 -31.66 -22.91 -21.78
CA ASP A 618 -32.86 -23.76 -21.70
C ASP A 618 -32.65 -25.07 -20.90
N HIS A 619 -31.71 -25.07 -19.96
CA HIS A 619 -31.41 -26.17 -19.04
C HIS A 619 -31.62 -25.76 -17.57
N CYS A 620 -32.70 -25.04 -17.30
CA CYS A 620 -33.03 -24.56 -15.95
C CYS A 620 -33.54 -25.71 -15.05
N TYR A 621 -32.72 -26.15 -14.11
CA TYR A 621 -33.04 -27.25 -13.19
C TYR A 621 -34.03 -26.84 -12.09
N ASP A 622 -34.73 -27.81 -11.47
CA ASP A 622 -35.73 -27.57 -10.40
C ASP A 622 -35.14 -26.86 -9.16
N VAL A 623 -33.82 -26.92 -8.98
CA VAL A 623 -33.08 -26.23 -7.92
C VAL A 623 -32.89 -24.74 -8.18
N CYS A 624 -33.09 -24.29 -9.43
CA CYS A 624 -32.96 -22.89 -9.84
C CYS A 624 -34.31 -22.17 -9.81
N GLN A 625 -34.32 -20.95 -9.29
CA GLN A 625 -35.49 -20.09 -9.25
C GLN A 625 -35.30 -18.87 -10.17
N VAL A 626 -36.05 -18.86 -11.27
CA VAL A 626 -36.06 -17.76 -12.24
C VAL A 626 -36.65 -16.48 -11.62
N GLY A 627 -35.98 -15.36 -11.84
CA GLY A 627 -36.40 -14.04 -11.34
C GLY A 627 -36.08 -13.78 -9.88
N SER A 628 -35.24 -14.62 -9.27
CA SER A 628 -34.64 -14.39 -7.95
C SER A 628 -33.19 -14.85 -7.99
N SER A 629 -32.31 -13.99 -8.50
CA SER A 629 -30.95 -13.95 -7.99
C SER A 629 -31.04 -13.17 -6.66
N TYR A 630 -30.88 -13.87 -5.54
CA TYR A 630 -30.44 -13.22 -4.31
C TYR A 630 -28.92 -13.26 -4.37
N SER A 631 -28.27 -12.12 -4.51
CA SER A 631 -26.82 -11.99 -4.35
C SER A 631 -26.54 -11.36 -2.99
N ALA A 632 -25.37 -11.59 -2.40
CA ALA A 632 -24.96 -10.88 -1.18
C ALA A 632 -24.94 -9.34 -1.36
N SER A 633 -24.95 -8.85 -2.61
CA SER A 633 -25.13 -7.43 -2.96
C SER A 633 -26.57 -6.92 -2.79
N ASP A 634 -27.57 -7.78 -2.62
CA ASP A 634 -28.96 -7.37 -2.38
C ASP A 634 -29.22 -6.88 -0.95
N ASP A 635 -28.37 -7.24 0.03
CA ASP A 635 -28.48 -6.83 1.43
C ASP A 635 -28.20 -5.32 1.61
N TYR A 636 -27.42 -4.73 0.70
CA TYR A 636 -27.08 -3.30 0.68
C TYR A 636 -27.90 -2.48 -0.32
N SER A 637 -28.86 -3.11 -1.03
CA SER A 637 -29.77 -2.44 -1.99
C SER A 637 -30.94 -1.70 -1.34
N CYS A 638 -31.02 -1.69 -0.01
CA CYS A 638 -32.08 -1.05 0.73
C CYS A 638 -31.93 0.48 0.65
N THR A 639 -32.89 1.14 0.00
CA THR A 639 -33.01 2.61 0.04
C THR A 639 -33.89 3.02 1.22
N ASP A 640 -33.79 4.26 1.71
CA ASP A 640 -34.55 4.78 2.87
C ASP A 640 -36.09 4.62 2.78
N ASN A 641 -36.64 4.33 1.60
CA ASN A 641 -38.07 4.10 1.38
C ASN A 641 -38.42 2.66 1.01
N ASP A 642 -37.49 1.72 1.17
CA ASP A 642 -37.73 0.32 0.88
C ASP A 642 -38.66 -0.32 1.93
N THR A 643 -39.67 -1.05 1.45
CA THR A 643 -40.70 -1.68 2.29
C THR A 643 -40.59 -3.20 2.30
N ARG A 644 -39.54 -3.75 1.68
CA ARG A 644 -39.18 -5.17 1.75
C ARG A 644 -38.87 -5.54 3.20
N SER A 645 -39.39 -6.67 3.66
CA SER A 645 -39.39 -7.04 5.10
C SER A 645 -38.02 -7.31 5.70
N TRP A 646 -36.98 -7.48 4.88
CA TRP A 646 -35.58 -7.64 5.30
C TRP A 646 -34.80 -6.32 5.29
N CYS A 647 -35.35 -5.23 4.72
CA CYS A 647 -34.79 -3.88 4.82
C CYS A 647 -35.24 -3.12 6.09
N ASP A 648 -36.07 -3.74 6.93
CA ASP A 648 -36.58 -3.13 8.17
C ASP A 648 -35.67 -3.52 9.35
N SER A 649 -34.49 -2.88 9.44
CA SER A 649 -33.61 -3.01 10.62
C SER A 649 -34.00 -1.96 11.66
N SER A 650 -34.74 -2.37 12.70
CA SER A 650 -34.92 -1.50 13.86
C SER A 650 -33.66 -1.52 14.72
N SER A 651 -32.88 -0.42 14.74
CA SER A 651 -31.76 -0.28 15.67
C SER A 651 -32.23 -0.49 17.12
N PRO A 652 -31.49 -1.27 17.93
CA PRO A 652 -31.86 -1.51 19.33
C PRO A 652 -31.71 -0.26 20.21
N CYS A 653 -30.99 0.78 19.76
CA CYS A 653 -30.68 1.98 20.53
C CYS A 653 -31.54 3.20 20.17
N ASN A 654 -31.98 3.94 21.18
CA ASN A 654 -32.62 5.25 20.97
C ASN A 654 -31.59 6.37 21.11
N TYR A 655 -30.90 6.71 20.02
CA TYR A 655 -29.85 7.75 20.00
C TYR A 655 -30.36 9.19 20.22
N SER A 656 -31.68 9.41 20.33
CA SER A 656 -32.27 10.73 20.55
C SER A 656 -32.42 11.13 22.03
N LEU A 657 -31.92 10.32 22.97
CA LEU A 657 -31.98 10.66 24.40
C LEU A 657 -31.01 11.80 24.74
N PRO A 658 -31.41 12.77 25.58
CA PRO A 658 -30.59 13.92 25.96
C PRO A 658 -29.61 13.57 27.09
N ILE A 659 -28.74 12.60 26.87
CA ILE A 659 -27.71 12.17 27.83
C ILE A 659 -26.41 12.88 27.47
N SER A 660 -25.88 13.70 28.39
CA SER A 660 -24.63 14.44 28.15
C SER A 660 -23.68 14.47 29.34
N THR A 661 -24.07 13.90 30.48
CA THR A 661 -23.24 13.82 31.69
C THR A 661 -23.25 12.41 32.28
N MET A 662 -22.25 12.09 33.10
CA MET A 662 -22.16 10.80 33.79
C MET A 662 -23.39 10.52 34.67
N ASP A 663 -23.90 11.54 35.36
CA ASP A 663 -25.11 11.43 36.19
C ASP A 663 -26.37 11.13 35.36
N ASP A 664 -26.45 11.64 34.13
CA ASP A 664 -27.57 11.36 33.22
C ASP A 664 -27.53 9.90 32.73
N LEU A 665 -26.34 9.38 32.41
CA LEU A 665 -26.14 8.01 31.95
C LEU A 665 -26.37 6.99 33.07
N LEU A 666 -25.85 7.25 34.27
CA LEU A 666 -26.08 6.42 35.48
C LEU A 666 -27.57 6.24 35.82
N VAL A 667 -28.41 7.22 35.48
CA VAL A 667 -29.87 7.12 35.68
C VAL A 667 -30.55 6.35 34.54
N ALA A 668 -30.00 6.43 33.32
CA ALA A 668 -30.57 5.86 32.11
C ALA A 668 -30.14 4.40 31.85
N GLU A 669 -28.95 3.99 32.29
CA GLU A 669 -28.34 2.67 32.06
C GLU A 669 -29.31 1.52 32.41
N ALA A 670 -30.03 1.66 33.52
CA ALA A 670 -30.89 0.61 34.08
C ALA A 670 -32.06 0.21 33.16
N TYR A 671 -32.29 0.96 32.08
CA TYR A 671 -33.36 0.76 31.10
C TYR A 671 -32.87 0.81 29.65
N MET A 672 -31.55 0.73 29.43
CA MET A 672 -30.90 0.87 28.14
C MET A 672 -30.12 -0.41 27.78
N PRO A 673 -30.09 -0.86 26.51
CA PRO A 673 -29.18 -1.92 26.08
C PRO A 673 -27.71 -1.53 26.23
N ASP A 674 -26.85 -2.48 26.58
CA ASP A 674 -25.44 -2.26 26.91
C ASP A 674 -24.68 -1.56 25.76
N ASP A 675 -24.90 -1.98 24.50
CA ASP A 675 -24.29 -1.35 23.31
C ASP A 675 -24.62 0.15 23.18
N CYS A 676 -25.74 0.60 23.76
CA CYS A 676 -26.11 2.01 23.74
C CYS A 676 -25.42 2.81 24.85
N VAL A 677 -24.99 2.17 25.93
CA VAL A 677 -24.26 2.80 27.04
C VAL A 677 -22.90 3.30 26.54
N ASP A 678 -22.21 2.52 25.73
CA ASP A 678 -20.91 2.88 25.15
C ASP A 678 -21.01 4.09 24.22
N TYR A 679 -22.04 4.14 23.36
CA TYR A 679 -22.29 5.30 22.48
C TYR A 679 -22.48 6.60 23.28
N TYR A 680 -23.24 6.55 24.38
CA TYR A 680 -23.45 7.70 25.25
C TYR A 680 -22.23 8.02 26.12
N MET A 681 -21.42 7.02 26.47
CA MET A 681 -20.14 7.23 27.15
C MET A 681 -19.17 8.02 26.27
N LEU A 682 -19.08 7.70 24.98
CA LEU A 682 -18.31 8.47 24.00
C LEU A 682 -18.78 9.94 23.93
N THR A 683 -20.09 10.19 24.02
CA THR A 683 -20.64 11.56 24.08
C THR A 683 -20.18 12.30 25.34
N ILE A 684 -20.11 11.62 26.49
CA ILE A 684 -19.65 12.19 27.75
C ILE A 684 -18.15 12.49 27.68
N LEU A 685 -17.34 11.57 27.15
CA LEU A 685 -15.90 11.75 26.96
C LEU A 685 -15.60 12.95 26.04
N TYR A 686 -16.35 13.11 24.95
CA TYR A 686 -16.27 14.29 24.09
C TYR A 686 -16.49 15.58 24.88
N ASN A 687 -17.56 15.65 25.68
CA ASN A 687 -17.89 16.82 26.49
C ASN A 687 -16.84 17.09 27.59
N LEU A 688 -16.21 16.05 28.13
CA LEU A 688 -15.15 16.21 29.13
C LEU A 688 -13.90 16.86 28.53
N ILE A 689 -13.59 16.65 27.25
CA ILE A 689 -12.52 17.37 26.55
C ILE A 689 -12.81 18.88 26.52
N ASP A 690 -14.05 19.29 26.24
CA ASP A 690 -14.45 20.71 26.29
C ASP A 690 -14.31 21.30 27.70
N VAL A 691 -14.58 20.51 28.73
CA VAL A 691 -14.38 20.89 30.15
C VAL A 691 -12.88 21.08 30.44
N VAL A 692 -12.01 20.18 29.96
CA VAL A 692 -10.55 20.30 30.08
C VAL A 692 -10.08 21.62 29.45
N VAL A 693 -10.49 21.90 28.20
CA VAL A 693 -10.11 23.13 27.48
C VAL A 693 -10.59 24.38 28.23
N THR A 694 -11.84 24.37 28.71
CA THR A 694 -12.43 25.49 29.44
C THR A 694 -11.68 25.76 30.74
N ASN A 695 -11.49 24.72 31.56
CA ASN A 695 -10.81 24.81 32.85
C ASN A 695 -9.35 25.28 32.68
N TYR A 696 -8.66 24.80 31.65
CA TYR A 696 -7.30 25.22 31.34
C TYR A 696 -7.23 26.69 30.88
N THR A 697 -8.18 27.13 30.05
CA THR A 697 -8.28 28.53 29.61
C THR A 697 -8.48 29.46 30.81
N GLU A 698 -9.33 29.07 31.78
CA GLU A 698 -9.52 29.82 33.03
C GLU A 698 -8.22 29.92 33.86
N ILE A 699 -7.39 28.87 33.90
CA ILE A 699 -6.09 28.89 34.58
C ILE A 699 -5.12 29.87 33.89
N ILE A 700 -5.07 29.88 32.54
CA ILE A 700 -4.21 30.80 31.79
C ILE A 700 -4.63 32.26 32.02
N ASP A 701 -5.94 32.53 31.99
CA ASP A 701 -6.49 33.87 32.15
C ASP A 701 -6.35 34.41 33.59
N ASN A 702 -6.16 33.53 34.58
CA ASN A 702 -5.95 33.90 35.97
C ASN A 702 -4.45 34.12 36.31
N ASN A 703 -4.06 35.38 36.54
CA ASN A 703 -2.68 35.78 36.84
C ASN A 703 -2.06 35.18 38.12
N ASN A 704 -2.82 34.51 38.99
CA ASN A 704 -2.29 33.95 40.24
C ASN A 704 -1.47 32.68 40.04
N TYR A 705 -1.69 31.90 38.97
CA TYR A 705 -0.83 30.74 38.67
C TYR A 705 0.63 31.15 38.41
N ASN A 706 0.85 32.17 37.55
CA ASN A 706 2.19 32.71 37.25
C ASN A 706 2.94 33.13 38.53
N LYS A 707 2.21 33.69 39.50
CA LYS A 707 2.74 34.15 40.78
C LYS A 707 3.15 32.95 41.66
N THR A 708 2.28 31.94 41.79
CA THR A 708 2.54 30.74 42.58
C THR A 708 3.68 29.90 41.99
N PHE A 709 3.68 29.69 40.67
CA PHE A 709 4.71 28.94 39.96
C PHE A 709 6.09 29.61 40.04
N LYS A 710 6.15 30.95 40.01
CA LYS A 710 7.41 31.68 40.25
C LYS A 710 8.01 31.38 41.63
N PHE A 711 7.19 31.29 42.68
CA PHE A 711 7.69 30.96 44.02
C PHE A 711 8.19 29.52 44.11
N TYR A 712 7.52 28.58 43.44
CA TYR A 712 7.99 27.20 43.29
C TYR A 712 9.36 27.15 42.62
N LYS A 713 9.55 27.86 41.51
CA LYS A 713 10.83 27.94 40.79
C LYS A 713 11.97 28.49 41.66
N GLU A 714 11.72 29.61 42.36
CA GLU A 714 12.69 30.23 43.27
C GLU A 714 13.04 29.31 44.46
N TYR A 715 12.10 28.48 44.92
CA TYR A 715 12.33 27.53 46.01
C TYR A 715 13.21 26.35 45.56
N ILE A 716 12.87 25.67 44.45
CA ILE A 716 13.65 24.54 43.93
C ILE A 716 15.09 25.00 43.62
N GLU A 717 15.26 26.13 42.93
CA GLU A 717 16.60 26.68 42.64
C GLU A 717 17.44 27.02 43.87
N ALA A 718 16.79 27.38 44.99
CA ALA A 718 17.45 27.67 46.26
C ALA A 718 17.73 26.40 47.09
N ASN A 719 16.91 25.35 46.92
CA ASN A 719 17.00 24.13 47.69
C ASN A 719 17.99 23.11 47.10
N ILE A 720 18.27 23.14 45.78
CA ILE A 720 19.27 22.25 45.15
C ILE A 720 20.64 22.38 45.84
N THR A 721 21.15 23.62 45.99
CA THR A 721 22.45 23.83 46.65
C THR A 721 22.46 23.35 48.09
N THR A 722 21.37 23.59 48.83
CA THR A 722 21.26 23.18 50.24
C THR A 722 21.20 21.66 50.36
N SER A 723 20.44 20.99 49.49
CA SER A 723 20.27 19.54 49.50
C SER A 723 21.58 18.83 49.11
N LEU A 724 22.29 19.31 48.10
CA LEU A 724 23.62 18.79 47.73
C LEU A 724 24.64 18.99 48.86
N ASP A 725 24.58 20.13 49.56
CA ASP A 725 25.45 20.41 50.70
C ASP A 725 25.18 19.47 51.89
N ASP A 726 23.91 19.21 52.19
CA ASP A 726 23.51 18.26 53.25
C ASP A 726 23.87 16.81 52.87
N LEU A 727 23.67 16.42 51.61
CA LEU A 727 24.02 15.10 51.08
C LEU A 727 25.51 14.82 51.07
N MET A 728 26.32 15.84 50.84
CA MET A 728 27.78 15.75 50.85
C MET A 728 28.39 16.22 52.18
N SER A 729 27.57 16.44 53.21
CA SER A 729 28.04 16.88 54.53
C SER A 729 29.01 15.88 55.14
N TRP A 730 30.10 16.40 55.67
CA TRP A 730 31.11 15.64 56.42
C TRP A 730 30.87 15.66 57.94
N GLU A 731 29.89 16.44 58.40
CA GLU A 731 29.49 16.53 59.81
C GLU A 731 28.47 15.43 60.17
N ASP A 732 28.31 15.08 61.45
CA ASP A 732 27.40 14.04 61.93
C ASP A 732 25.95 14.56 62.07
N PRO A 733 24.92 13.96 61.43
CA PRO A 733 24.98 12.74 60.60
C PRO A 733 25.61 12.99 59.24
N VAL A 734 26.55 12.11 58.88
CA VAL A 734 27.24 12.15 57.59
C VAL A 734 26.21 12.06 56.48
N GLY A 735 26.32 12.96 55.50
CA GLY A 735 25.40 13.02 54.38
C GLY A 735 25.38 11.72 53.59
N ALA A 736 24.18 11.23 53.26
CA ALA A 736 23.97 9.95 52.59
C ALA A 736 24.65 9.87 51.21
N GLY A 737 24.83 11.02 50.55
CA GLY A 737 25.50 11.15 49.27
C GLY A 737 26.95 10.66 49.27
N ASN A 738 27.65 10.79 50.39
CA ASN A 738 29.03 10.33 50.50
C ASN A 738 29.21 8.82 50.23
N ALA A 739 28.17 7.99 50.42
CA ALA A 739 28.23 6.55 50.18
C ALA A 739 28.45 6.19 48.70
N TYR A 740 28.17 7.11 47.77
CA TYR A 740 28.24 6.88 46.32
C TYR A 740 29.59 7.32 45.73
N PHE A 741 30.45 7.95 46.52
CA PHE A 741 31.73 8.50 46.07
C PHE A 741 32.94 7.84 46.75
N ALA A 742 34.04 7.77 46.01
CA ALA A 742 35.36 7.47 46.54
C ALA A 742 36.22 8.74 46.59
N CYS A 743 36.96 8.92 47.69
CA CYS A 743 37.71 10.12 47.98
C CYS A 743 39.22 9.86 47.87
N THR A 744 39.96 10.75 47.20
CA THR A 744 41.42 10.73 47.14
C THR A 744 42.00 12.03 47.70
N PRO A 745 42.61 12.02 48.89
CA PRO A 745 43.14 13.23 49.48
C PRO A 745 44.55 13.57 48.98
N GLU A 746 44.80 14.85 48.74
CA GLU A 746 46.10 15.42 48.41
C GLU A 746 46.57 16.33 49.56
N ILE A 747 47.67 15.96 50.20
CA ILE A 747 48.25 16.72 51.31
C ILE A 747 49.64 17.20 50.89
N ASN A 748 49.86 18.52 50.92
CA ASN A 748 51.13 19.14 50.49
C ASN A 748 51.58 18.78 49.06
N GLY A 749 50.65 18.66 48.11
CA GLY A 749 50.97 18.36 46.70
C GLY A 749 51.20 16.87 46.40
N VAL A 750 50.85 15.96 47.32
CA VAL A 750 51.02 14.51 47.15
C VAL A 750 49.72 13.77 47.39
N ASN A 751 49.24 13.06 46.36
CA ASN A 751 48.04 12.23 46.42
C ASN A 751 48.26 11.02 47.34
N ARG A 752 47.29 10.74 48.19
CA ARG A 752 47.22 9.54 49.03
C ARG A 752 46.43 8.44 48.32
N SER A 753 46.32 7.28 48.96
CA SER A 753 45.46 6.20 48.49
C SER A 753 43.99 6.60 48.57
N GLN A 754 43.20 6.16 47.58
CA GLN A 754 41.75 6.29 47.57
C GLN A 754 41.13 5.63 48.82
N THR A 755 40.08 6.25 49.35
CA THR A 755 39.36 5.84 50.57
C THR A 755 37.87 6.13 50.42
N SER A 756 37.03 5.69 51.36
CA SER A 756 35.61 6.08 51.43
C SER A 756 35.45 7.57 51.71
N CYS A 757 34.42 8.19 51.14
CA CYS A 757 34.00 9.55 51.49
C CYS A 757 33.08 9.54 52.74
N PRO A 758 32.96 10.67 53.46
CA PRO A 758 33.79 11.87 53.34
C PRO A 758 35.18 11.62 53.93
N TRP A 759 36.19 12.32 53.40
CA TRP A 759 37.52 12.36 54.00
C TRP A 759 37.86 13.79 54.41
N TYR A 760 38.41 13.97 55.62
CA TYR A 760 38.78 15.29 56.16
C TYR A 760 39.96 15.18 57.15
N GLU A 761 40.58 16.33 57.45
CA GLU A 761 41.53 16.52 58.55
C GLU A 761 41.06 17.70 59.41
N ASP A 762 41.31 17.64 60.71
CA ASP A 762 40.85 18.66 61.67
C ASP A 762 41.54 20.03 61.47
N ALA A 763 42.66 20.07 60.73
CA ALA A 763 43.42 21.29 60.46
C ALA A 763 44.37 21.16 59.26
N GLY A 764 44.77 22.29 58.68
CA GLY A 764 45.80 22.36 57.63
C GLY A 764 45.26 22.72 56.25
N THR A 765 46.08 22.53 55.22
CA THR A 765 45.71 22.81 53.82
C THR A 765 45.81 21.54 52.98
N PHE A 766 44.70 21.11 52.40
CA PHE A 766 44.63 19.88 51.60
C PHE A 766 43.54 19.96 50.52
N LYS A 767 43.58 19.04 49.56
CA LYS A 767 42.52 18.86 48.57
C LYS A 767 41.93 17.47 48.67
N VAL A 768 40.66 17.30 48.29
CA VAL A 768 39.99 15.99 48.24
C VAL A 768 39.33 15.84 46.88
N TYR A 769 39.75 14.83 46.12
CA TYR A 769 39.13 14.49 44.85
C TYR A 769 38.00 13.49 45.08
N TYR A 770 36.79 13.84 44.65
CA TYR A 770 35.61 13.00 44.69
C TYR A 770 35.43 12.32 43.33
N GLU A 771 35.27 11.00 43.35
CA GLU A 771 35.01 10.18 42.17
C GLU A 771 33.69 9.43 42.38
N LEU A 772 32.72 9.64 41.49
CA LEU A 772 31.43 8.96 41.54
C LEU A 772 31.63 7.48 41.19
N THR A 773 31.31 6.59 42.12
CA THR A 773 31.54 5.14 41.97
C THR A 773 30.26 4.33 41.76
N ASN A 774 29.11 4.88 42.14
CA ASN A 774 27.79 4.30 41.88
C ASN A 774 26.87 5.39 41.33
N ALA A 775 26.97 5.65 40.01
CA ALA A 775 26.19 6.69 39.35
C ALA A 775 24.68 6.40 39.39
N THR A 776 24.28 5.17 39.06
CA THR A 776 22.87 4.77 39.05
C THR A 776 22.19 5.01 40.39
N GLY A 777 22.80 4.57 41.50
CA GLY A 777 22.21 4.78 42.83
C GLY A 777 22.29 6.23 43.33
N TRP A 778 23.25 7.03 42.85
CA TRP A 778 23.36 8.45 43.19
C TRP A 778 22.24 9.26 42.53
N TRP A 779 22.02 9.04 41.23
CA TRP A 779 20.98 9.74 40.48
C TRP A 779 19.58 9.31 40.93
N SER A 780 19.34 8.01 41.14
CA SER A 780 18.07 7.50 41.68
C SER A 780 17.76 8.11 43.06
N MET A 781 18.73 8.24 43.98
CA MET A 781 18.48 8.91 45.26
C MET A 781 18.19 10.42 45.12
N LEU A 782 18.93 11.13 44.26
CA LEU A 782 18.69 12.57 44.05
C LEU A 782 17.31 12.84 43.47
N GLU A 783 16.86 11.96 42.58
CA GLU A 783 15.56 12.05 41.94
C GLU A 783 14.44 11.63 42.90
N GLU A 784 14.51 10.44 43.48
CA GLU A 784 13.46 9.87 44.34
C GLU A 784 13.30 10.62 45.68
N ASP A 785 14.40 10.91 46.38
CA ASP A 785 14.34 11.46 47.73
C ASP A 785 14.31 13.01 47.75
N TYR A 786 14.80 13.66 46.69
CA TYR A 786 15.04 15.11 46.66
C TYR A 786 14.47 15.85 45.45
N GLY A 787 14.00 15.14 44.40
CA GLY A 787 13.46 15.76 43.18
C GLY A 787 14.47 16.61 42.42
N ILE A 788 15.74 16.21 42.40
CA ILE A 788 16.82 16.91 41.72
C ILE A 788 17.24 16.11 40.48
N GLU A 789 16.96 16.66 39.29
CA GLU A 789 17.35 16.04 38.02
C GLU A 789 18.88 16.01 37.84
N GLU A 790 19.38 14.97 37.15
CA GLU A 790 20.80 14.85 36.78
C GLU A 790 21.30 16.11 36.05
N SER A 791 20.48 16.69 35.17
CA SER A 791 20.81 17.90 34.40
C SER A 791 21.05 19.14 35.27
N TRP A 792 20.48 19.16 36.50
CA TRP A 792 20.60 20.28 37.44
C TRP A 792 21.85 20.19 38.31
N VAL A 793 22.64 19.11 38.20
CA VAL A 793 23.85 18.87 39.00
C VAL A 793 25.08 18.84 38.10
N ALA A 794 26.10 19.61 38.46
CA ALA A 794 27.42 19.57 37.85
C ALA A 794 28.45 19.07 38.87
N PHE A 795 29.59 18.55 38.40
CA PHE A 795 30.70 18.18 39.28
C PHE A 795 31.76 19.27 39.25
N GLY A 796 31.90 19.99 40.37
CA GLY A 796 32.66 21.22 40.48
C GLY A 796 33.71 21.22 41.57
N GLU A 797 34.20 22.41 41.89
CA GLU A 797 35.15 22.65 42.99
C GLU A 797 34.46 23.46 44.10
N LYS A 798 34.65 23.04 45.36
CA LYS A 798 34.16 23.76 46.54
C LYS A 798 35.31 23.99 47.53
N GLU A 799 35.51 25.25 47.93
CA GLU A 799 36.54 25.63 48.90
C GLU A 799 35.93 25.93 50.27
N LEU A 800 36.55 25.39 51.32
CA LEU A 800 36.31 25.75 52.71
C LEU A 800 37.56 26.48 53.23
N ASP A 801 37.40 27.74 53.65
CA ASP A 801 38.48 28.56 54.21
C ASP A 801 38.09 29.03 55.62
N LEU A 802 38.46 28.24 56.62
CA LEU A 802 38.28 28.52 58.04
C LEU A 802 39.62 28.96 58.63
N ARG A 803 39.99 30.23 58.43
CA ARG A 803 41.16 30.83 59.07
C ARG A 803 40.82 31.40 60.44
N CYS A 804 41.61 31.01 61.44
CA CYS A 804 41.57 31.63 62.76
C CYS A 804 42.19 33.03 62.71
N THR A 805 41.64 33.97 63.48
CA THR A 805 42.31 35.26 63.71
C THR A 805 43.49 35.09 64.68
N ALA A 806 44.43 36.05 64.67
CA ALA A 806 45.66 35.99 65.46
C ALA A 806 45.44 35.94 67.00
N ASP A 807 44.24 36.25 67.49
CA ASP A 807 43.87 36.11 68.90
C ASP A 807 43.18 34.76 69.19
N GLU A 808 42.43 34.18 68.25
CA GLU A 808 41.81 32.85 68.38
C GLU A 808 42.84 31.71 68.29
N ASP A 809 43.90 31.90 67.50
CA ASP A 809 45.02 30.96 67.37
C ASP A 809 45.76 30.75 68.72
N LYS A 810 45.71 31.74 69.62
CA LYS A 810 46.29 31.65 70.98
C LYS A 810 45.45 30.82 71.96
N ASP A 811 44.15 30.68 71.70
CA ASP A 811 43.21 29.89 72.50
C ASP A 811 43.00 28.46 71.95
N GLY A 812 43.78 28.06 70.93
CA GLY A 812 43.80 26.71 70.39
C GLY A 812 42.94 26.49 69.14
N CYS A 813 42.45 27.56 68.49
CA CYS A 813 41.79 27.49 67.19
C CYS A 813 42.75 26.93 66.12
N GLN A 814 42.27 26.05 65.24
CA GLN A 814 43.06 25.49 64.15
C GLN A 814 42.50 25.95 62.80
N SER A 815 43.37 26.49 61.93
CA SER A 815 42.94 26.92 60.61
C SER A 815 42.83 25.74 59.64
N LEU A 816 41.74 25.67 58.89
CA LEU A 816 41.44 24.64 57.92
C LEU A 816 41.16 25.28 56.56
N ILE A 817 41.93 24.89 55.54
CA ILE A 817 41.68 25.26 54.15
C ILE A 817 41.58 23.97 53.35
N SER A 818 40.39 23.61 52.89
CA SER A 818 40.18 22.40 52.08
C SER A 818 39.51 22.72 50.76
N THR A 819 40.01 22.15 49.66
CA THR A 819 39.35 22.22 48.35
C THR A 819 38.83 20.84 47.97
N SER A 820 37.52 20.69 47.85
CA SER A 820 36.87 19.50 47.29
C SER A 820 36.76 19.67 45.78
N ILE A 821 37.23 18.68 45.01
CA ILE A 821 37.27 18.71 43.54
C ILE A 821 36.47 17.51 43.02
N GLY A 822 35.55 17.74 42.08
CA GLY A 822 34.63 16.72 41.58
C GLY A 822 33.44 16.46 42.52
N ILE A 823 33.16 17.39 43.44
CA ILE A 823 31.99 17.31 44.33
C ILE A 823 30.75 17.81 43.59
N PRO A 824 29.56 17.20 43.77
CA PRO A 824 28.35 17.68 43.12
C PRO A 824 28.01 19.09 43.61
N VAL A 825 27.71 19.98 42.66
CA VAL A 825 27.29 21.36 42.85
C VAL A 825 26.11 21.64 41.92
N LYS A 826 25.34 22.69 42.21
CA LYS A 826 24.27 23.11 41.30
C LYS A 826 24.84 23.50 39.93
N SER A 827 24.20 23.04 38.86
CA SER A 827 24.49 23.44 37.48
C SER A 827 24.17 24.93 37.27
N ASP A 828 24.86 25.57 36.33
CA ASP A 828 24.55 26.94 35.91
C ASP A 828 23.28 27.00 35.04
N ASP A 829 22.91 25.88 34.40
CA ASP A 829 21.73 25.72 33.55
C ASP A 829 20.67 24.84 34.24
N VAL A 830 19.93 25.42 35.19
CA VAL A 830 18.76 24.77 35.82
C VAL A 830 17.49 25.26 35.12
N SER A 831 16.77 24.35 34.46
CA SER A 831 15.48 24.63 33.82
C SER A 831 14.38 23.86 34.52
N ILE A 832 13.44 24.59 35.13
CA ILE A 832 12.24 24.02 35.75
C ILE A 832 11.07 24.23 34.79
N THR A 833 10.50 23.13 34.30
CA THR A 833 9.40 23.09 33.33
C THR A 833 8.10 23.61 33.97
N ASP A 834 7.36 24.46 33.23
CA ASP A 834 6.04 24.96 33.65
C ASP A 834 4.97 23.95 33.24
N PRO A 835 4.22 23.35 34.18
CA PRO A 835 3.26 22.29 33.83
C PRO A 835 2.17 22.76 32.86
N ARG A 836 1.92 24.08 32.76
CA ARG A 836 0.99 24.61 31.76
C ARG A 836 1.50 24.42 30.34
N THR A 837 2.81 24.44 30.10
CA THR A 837 3.33 24.23 28.74
C THR A 837 2.97 22.84 28.24
N ILE A 838 2.90 21.85 29.13
CA ILE A 838 2.52 20.47 28.79
C ILE A 838 1.10 20.41 28.22
N ILE A 839 0.12 21.02 28.90
CA ILE A 839 -1.26 21.07 28.40
C ILE A 839 -1.39 22.02 27.20
N ALA A 840 -0.64 23.12 27.18
CA ALA A 840 -0.57 24.02 26.02
C ALA A 840 -0.10 23.30 24.75
N ASP A 841 0.84 22.37 24.89
CA ASP A 841 1.41 21.59 23.78
C ASP A 841 0.45 20.49 23.32
N ALA A 842 -0.42 19.98 24.20
CA ALA A 842 -1.48 19.03 23.84
C ALA A 842 -2.72 19.68 23.22
N LEU A 843 -3.03 20.94 23.56
CA LEU A 843 -4.23 21.67 23.10
C LEU A 843 -4.46 21.61 21.57
N PRO A 844 -3.45 21.81 20.69
CA PRO A 844 -3.65 21.79 19.24
C PRO A 844 -4.10 20.44 18.69
N TYR A 845 -3.99 19.36 19.47
CA TYR A 845 -4.25 17.98 19.06
C TYR A 845 -5.51 17.39 19.71
N LEU A 846 -6.18 18.14 20.60
CA LEU A 846 -7.45 17.70 21.20
C LEU A 846 -8.58 17.59 20.18
N ASP A 847 -8.50 18.35 19.07
CA ASP A 847 -9.39 18.20 17.92
C ASP A 847 -9.27 16.80 17.29
N GLY A 848 -8.08 16.18 17.31
CA GLY A 848 -7.84 14.81 16.85
C GLY A 848 -8.51 13.78 17.76
N LEU A 849 -8.40 13.96 19.07
CA LEU A 849 -9.09 13.12 20.07
C LEU A 849 -10.62 13.22 19.94
N GLN A 850 -11.14 14.44 19.75
CA GLN A 850 -12.57 14.65 19.47
C GLN A 850 -12.99 14.04 18.13
N GLY A 851 -12.14 14.11 17.11
CA GLY A 851 -12.35 13.45 15.81
C GLY A 851 -12.49 11.94 15.95
N ASN A 852 -11.57 11.29 16.67
CA ASN A 852 -11.59 9.84 16.92
C ASN A 852 -12.88 9.40 17.65
N ILE A 853 -13.38 10.21 18.59
CA ILE A 853 -14.66 9.94 19.28
C ILE A 853 -15.84 10.02 18.31
N LEU A 854 -15.91 11.08 17.50
CA LEU A 854 -17.02 11.29 16.57
C LEU A 854 -17.05 10.21 15.48
N GLU A 855 -15.89 9.79 15.00
CA GLU A 855 -15.74 8.72 14.01
C GLU A 855 -16.23 7.37 14.56
N ALA A 856 -15.76 6.98 15.74
CA ALA A 856 -16.24 5.78 16.43
C ALA A 856 -17.76 5.81 16.65
N GLN A 857 -18.33 6.97 17.02
CA GLN A 857 -19.77 7.13 17.16
C GLN A 857 -20.53 6.97 15.85
N VAL A 858 -20.00 7.48 14.73
CA VAL A 858 -20.60 7.30 13.40
C VAL A 858 -20.60 5.82 13.02
N GLN A 859 -19.48 5.11 13.22
CA GLN A 859 -19.37 3.69 12.90
C GLN A 859 -20.31 2.82 13.75
N ILE A 860 -20.43 3.11 15.05
CA ILE A 860 -21.42 2.46 15.93
C ILE A 860 -22.86 2.76 15.47
N LEU A 861 -23.15 4.02 15.08
CA LEU A 861 -24.49 4.45 14.66
C LEU A 861 -24.94 3.76 13.37
N VAL A 862 -24.03 3.56 12.41
CA VAL A 862 -24.33 2.90 11.12
C VAL A 862 -24.15 1.37 11.16
N GLY A 863 -23.77 0.81 12.32
CA GLY A 863 -23.54 -0.62 12.50
C GLY A 863 -22.32 -1.15 11.74
N SER A 864 -21.38 -0.27 11.39
CA SER A 864 -20.16 -0.61 10.65
C SER A 864 -18.96 -0.91 11.55
N TRP A 865 -19.11 -0.81 12.88
CA TRP A 865 -18.05 -1.15 13.84
C TRP A 865 -17.95 -2.69 14.01
N PRO A 866 -16.87 -3.34 13.54
CA PRO A 866 -16.72 -4.80 13.65
C PRO A 866 -16.11 -5.27 14.98
N GLY A 867 -15.62 -4.33 15.82
CA GLY A 867 -14.97 -4.60 17.11
C GLY A 867 -15.90 -4.49 18.31
N TYR A 868 -15.35 -4.61 19.51
CA TYR A 868 -16.11 -4.33 20.73
C TYR A 868 -16.11 -2.83 21.04
N SER A 869 -17.28 -2.25 21.35
CA SER A 869 -17.41 -0.83 21.66
C SER A 869 -16.81 -0.46 23.02
N ASP A 870 -16.70 -1.43 23.95
CA ASP A 870 -16.05 -1.25 25.25
C ASP A 870 -14.55 -0.96 25.09
N ASP A 871 -13.91 -1.51 24.06
CA ASP A 871 -12.48 -1.29 23.76
C ASP A 871 -12.21 0.16 23.34
N ILE A 872 -13.14 0.76 22.58
CA ILE A 872 -13.09 2.19 22.22
C ILE A 872 -13.22 3.04 23.49
N VAL A 873 -14.25 2.78 24.29
CA VAL A 873 -14.57 3.57 25.49
C VAL A 873 -13.42 3.55 26.48
N GLN A 874 -12.87 2.36 26.78
CA GLN A 874 -11.75 2.21 27.70
C GLN A 874 -10.50 2.92 27.22
N THR A 875 -10.19 2.81 25.93
CA THR A 875 -8.99 3.42 25.36
C THR A 875 -9.07 4.95 25.37
N ILE A 876 -10.20 5.51 24.94
CA ILE A 876 -10.41 6.97 24.91
C ILE A 876 -10.51 7.54 26.33
N SER A 877 -11.13 6.83 27.26
CA SER A 877 -11.28 7.31 28.64
C SER A 877 -9.93 7.57 29.30
N LEU A 878 -8.93 6.70 29.05
CA LEU A 878 -7.58 6.86 29.58
C LEU A 878 -6.99 8.24 29.22
N ALA A 879 -7.08 8.64 27.96
CA ALA A 879 -6.53 9.91 27.51
C ALA A 879 -7.28 11.13 28.08
N VAL A 880 -8.62 11.06 28.08
CA VAL A 880 -9.47 12.14 28.60
C VAL A 880 -9.29 12.32 30.12
N GLU A 881 -9.15 11.23 30.87
CA GLU A 881 -8.97 11.25 32.32
C GLU A 881 -7.61 11.84 32.74
N LEU A 882 -6.53 11.54 32.00
CA LEU A 882 -5.20 12.10 32.24
C LEU A 882 -5.19 13.62 32.04
N LEU A 883 -5.85 14.11 30.98
CA LEU A 883 -6.03 15.53 30.73
C LEU A 883 -6.86 16.20 31.83
N LEU A 884 -7.94 15.56 32.27
CA LEU A 884 -8.81 16.04 33.33
C LEU A 884 -8.10 16.13 34.69
N GLN A 885 -7.34 15.10 35.05
CA GLN A 885 -6.51 15.10 36.24
C GLN A 885 -5.51 16.26 36.24
N SER A 886 -4.79 16.43 35.13
CA SER A 886 -3.76 17.46 34.99
C SER A 886 -4.32 18.87 35.17
N VAL A 887 -5.45 19.16 34.52
CA VAL A 887 -6.09 20.48 34.61
C VAL A 887 -6.71 20.72 35.99
N THR A 888 -7.29 19.69 36.62
CA THR A 888 -7.88 19.81 37.96
C THR A 888 -6.81 20.08 39.01
N SER A 889 -5.66 19.39 38.96
CA SER A 889 -4.52 19.67 39.84
C SER A 889 -4.01 21.11 39.68
N MET A 890 -3.98 21.63 38.45
CA MET A 890 -3.60 23.03 38.19
C MET A 890 -4.58 24.03 38.82
N GLN A 891 -5.89 23.73 38.81
CA GLN A 891 -6.90 24.57 39.47
C GLN A 891 -6.73 24.61 40.99
N GLU A 892 -6.32 23.50 41.61
CA GLU A 892 -5.99 23.48 43.06
C GLU A 892 -4.80 24.39 43.39
N VAL A 893 -3.77 24.43 42.54
CA VAL A 893 -2.63 25.35 42.70
C VAL A 893 -3.04 26.81 42.56
N VAL A 894 -3.97 27.15 41.65
CA VAL A 894 -4.54 28.50 41.56
C VAL A 894 -5.25 28.86 42.86
N LYS A 895 -6.06 27.95 43.41
CA LYS A 895 -6.82 28.16 44.64
C LYS A 895 -5.90 28.38 45.85
N ILE A 896 -4.79 27.66 45.96
CA ILE A 896 -3.76 27.89 47.00
C ILE A 896 -3.13 29.29 46.83
N GLY A 897 -2.87 29.70 45.59
CA GLY A 897 -2.39 31.05 45.28
C GLY A 897 -3.35 32.18 45.67
N ASP A 898 -4.65 31.87 45.72
CA ASP A 898 -5.73 32.77 46.12
C ASP A 898 -5.93 32.84 47.66
N GLU A 899 -5.51 31.80 48.40
CA GLU A 899 -5.94 31.58 49.80
C GLU A 899 -5.19 32.31 50.92
N GLU A 900 -4.05 33.05 50.74
CA GLU A 900 -3.81 34.22 51.62
C GLU A 900 -2.66 35.20 51.28
N GLU A 901 -2.98 36.49 51.47
CA GLU A 901 -2.11 37.66 51.65
C GLU A 901 -1.52 37.73 53.09
N GLU A 902 -1.71 36.72 53.95
CA GLU A 902 -1.13 36.67 55.30
C GLU A 902 -0.59 35.28 55.68
N ILE A 903 0.62 35.25 56.24
CA ILE A 903 1.28 34.16 57.01
C ILE A 903 2.30 33.24 56.27
N LYS A 904 3.53 33.37 56.80
CA LYS A 904 4.73 32.51 56.77
C LYS A 904 4.98 31.65 55.52
N LYS A 905 5.95 32.13 54.73
CA LYS A 905 6.72 31.48 53.65
C LYS A 905 7.07 29.99 53.79
N LYS A 906 6.88 29.30 54.92
CA LYS A 906 7.28 27.90 55.09
C LYS A 906 6.12 26.90 54.96
N GLU A 907 4.97 27.18 55.56
CA GLU A 907 3.78 26.31 55.47
C GLU A 907 3.15 26.37 54.06
N LEU A 908 3.09 27.57 53.47
CA LEU A 908 2.65 27.75 52.07
C LEU A 908 3.57 27.04 51.06
N MET A 909 4.88 26.90 51.36
CA MET A 909 5.79 26.17 50.48
C MET A 909 5.53 24.67 50.52
N GLU A 910 5.20 24.09 51.68
CA GLU A 910 4.86 22.67 51.80
C GLU A 910 3.52 22.35 51.11
N GLU A 911 2.52 23.23 51.18
CA GLU A 911 1.25 23.09 50.47
C GLU A 911 1.37 23.31 48.95
N ILE A 912 2.15 24.30 48.51
CA ILE A 912 2.48 24.50 47.08
C ILE A 912 3.29 23.31 46.55
N LEU A 913 4.25 22.78 47.31
CA LEU A 913 4.98 21.57 46.93
C LEU A 913 4.02 20.40 46.74
N MET A 914 3.17 20.12 47.72
CA MET A 914 2.21 19.01 47.64
C MET A 914 1.24 19.16 46.46
N ALA A 915 0.77 20.37 46.17
CA ALA A 915 -0.14 20.63 45.06
C ALA A 915 0.55 20.67 43.68
N VAL A 916 1.80 21.10 43.59
CA VAL A 916 2.59 21.03 42.35
C VAL A 916 3.06 19.59 42.09
N PHE A 917 3.41 18.83 43.13
CA PHE A 917 3.64 17.37 43.05
C PHE A 917 2.38 16.59 42.66
N LEU A 918 1.17 17.14 42.83
CA LEU A 918 -0.08 16.57 42.30
C LEU A 918 -0.33 16.90 40.82
N ILE A 919 0.33 17.92 40.26
CA ILE A 919 0.28 18.27 38.82
C ILE A 919 1.30 17.46 38.03
N VAL A 920 2.43 17.14 38.66
CA VAL A 920 3.58 16.43 38.08
C VAL A 920 3.72 15.15 38.90
N PRO A 921 3.06 14.03 38.51
CA PRO A 921 3.12 12.78 39.27
C PRO A 921 4.48 12.13 39.03
N PHE A 922 5.52 12.72 39.58
CA PHE A 922 6.88 12.19 39.56
C PHE A 922 7.49 12.61 40.86
N LEU A 923 7.76 11.65 41.72
CA LEU A 923 9.05 11.48 42.37
C LEU A 923 9.15 10.04 42.89
N GLY A 924 8.75 9.07 42.06
CA GLY A 924 8.82 7.67 42.42
C GLY A 924 7.97 6.78 41.52
N GLU A 925 8.66 6.08 40.61
CA GLU A 925 8.26 4.83 39.95
C GLU A 925 7.44 4.83 38.65
N ILE A 926 7.18 5.95 37.94
CA ILE A 926 6.55 5.85 36.61
C ILE A 926 7.24 6.72 35.56
N ASP A 927 8.11 6.10 34.74
CA ASP A 927 8.64 6.66 33.49
C ASP A 927 7.52 7.04 32.50
N ALA A 928 6.38 6.34 32.58
CA ALA A 928 5.27 6.45 31.62
C ALA A 928 4.71 7.87 31.44
N ILE A 929 4.45 8.66 32.49
CA ILE A 929 3.84 10.00 32.31
C ILE A 929 4.86 10.98 31.70
N SER A 930 6.16 10.79 31.99
CA SER A 930 7.22 11.70 31.52
C SER A 930 7.43 11.43 30.05
N ASP A 931 7.41 10.14 29.69
CA ASP A 931 7.40 9.65 28.32
C ASP A 931 6.14 10.09 27.57
N THR A 932 4.94 10.08 28.17
CA THR A 932 3.70 10.59 27.56
C THR A 932 3.85 12.02 27.08
N PHE A 933 4.50 12.87 27.90
CA PHE A 933 4.64 14.29 27.62
C PHE A 933 5.91 14.63 26.83
N ALA A 934 6.98 13.83 26.94
CA ALA A 934 8.12 13.87 26.02
C ALA A 934 7.70 13.42 24.60
N GLY A 935 6.71 12.52 24.51
CA GLY A 935 6.01 12.08 23.30
C GLY A 935 5.38 13.21 22.50
N LEU A 936 4.75 14.19 23.16
CA LEU A 936 4.18 15.36 22.50
C LEU A 936 5.22 16.17 21.70
N ALA A 937 6.48 16.23 22.18
CA ALA A 937 7.56 16.86 21.43
C ALA A 937 7.94 16.07 20.16
N ARG A 938 7.72 14.75 20.13
CA ARG A 938 7.87 13.92 18.92
C ARG A 938 6.75 14.21 17.91
N ILE A 939 5.50 14.36 18.37
CA ILE A 939 4.35 14.76 17.53
C ILE A 939 4.63 16.10 16.82
N LEU A 940 5.24 17.08 17.50
CA LEU A 940 5.63 18.36 16.90
C LEU A 940 6.71 18.23 15.80
N THR A 941 7.53 17.18 15.82
CA THR A 941 8.52 16.89 14.77
C THR A 941 7.98 16.07 13.60
N LEU A 942 6.76 15.53 13.72
CA LEU A 942 6.13 14.64 12.75
C LEU A 942 5.32 15.37 11.65
N ILE A 943 5.36 16.70 11.57
CA ILE A 943 4.66 17.51 10.54
C ILE A 943 5.35 17.41 9.16
N GLY A 944 5.82 16.22 8.78
CA GLY A 944 6.51 15.99 7.50
C GLY A 944 6.66 14.53 7.06
N ASP A 945 6.42 13.54 7.93
CA ASP A 945 6.62 12.12 7.61
C ASP A 945 5.37 11.31 8.04
N VAL A 946 4.57 10.84 7.08
CA VAL A 946 3.31 10.08 7.29
C VAL A 946 3.57 8.59 7.58
N SER A 947 4.73 8.23 8.14
CA SER A 947 5.13 6.81 8.30
C SER A 947 5.01 6.25 9.72
N THR A 948 4.60 7.04 10.72
CA THR A 948 4.85 6.70 12.13
C THR A 948 3.64 6.27 12.95
N ALA A 949 2.40 6.46 12.47
CA ALA A 949 1.20 6.10 13.23
C ALA A 949 1.04 4.58 13.43
N ALA A 950 1.50 3.77 12.48
CA ALA A 950 1.48 2.31 12.59
C ALA A 950 2.58 1.76 13.51
N TYR A 951 3.71 2.47 13.67
CA TYR A 951 4.78 2.06 14.57
C TYR A 951 4.41 2.21 16.05
N THR A 952 3.58 3.20 16.39
CA THR A 952 3.19 3.49 17.78
C THR A 952 2.31 2.40 18.38
N VAL A 953 1.37 1.81 17.63
CA VAL A 953 0.49 0.75 18.18
C VAL A 953 1.24 -0.57 18.37
N TYR A 954 2.12 -0.94 17.43
CA TYR A 954 2.93 -2.17 17.58
C TYR A 954 3.86 -2.10 18.81
N SER A 955 4.34 -0.90 19.17
CA SER A 955 5.14 -0.70 20.38
C SER A 955 4.35 -0.80 21.70
N ILE A 956 3.03 -0.62 21.70
CA ILE A 956 2.17 -0.71 22.91
C ILE A 956 2.15 -2.13 23.48
N VAL A 957 2.22 -3.13 22.60
CA VAL A 957 2.20 -4.55 22.98
C VAL A 957 3.59 -5.04 23.40
N GLU A 958 4.65 -4.47 22.83
CA GLU A 958 6.04 -4.85 23.11
C GLU A 958 6.62 -4.16 24.37
N ASP A 959 6.10 -3.00 24.77
CA ASP A 959 6.57 -2.23 25.93
C ASP A 959 5.43 -1.80 26.89
N PRO A 960 5.02 -2.68 27.82
CA PRO A 960 3.94 -2.38 28.76
C PRO A 960 4.29 -1.28 29.77
N GLU A 961 5.57 -0.94 29.99
CA GLU A 961 5.98 0.11 30.94
C GLU A 961 5.70 1.53 30.38
N SER A 962 5.58 1.68 29.06
CA SER A 962 5.24 2.95 28.37
C SER A 962 3.83 2.97 27.75
N ALA A 963 2.97 1.99 28.05
CA ALA A 963 1.66 1.82 27.42
C ALA A 963 0.76 3.07 27.51
N VAL A 964 0.77 3.77 28.65
CA VAL A 964 -0.03 4.98 28.86
C VAL A 964 0.36 6.11 27.91
N ALA A 965 1.67 6.29 27.67
CA ALA A 965 2.22 7.29 26.77
C ALA A 965 1.83 7.02 25.32
N LEU A 966 2.03 5.78 24.88
CA LEU A 966 1.79 5.37 23.52
C LEU A 966 0.30 5.38 23.15
N ILE A 967 -0.59 4.97 24.06
CA ILE A 967 -2.05 5.10 23.87
C ILE A 967 -2.42 6.59 23.73
N PHE A 968 -1.89 7.43 24.62
CA PHE A 968 -2.17 8.87 24.60
C PHE A 968 -1.69 9.55 23.31
N GLU A 969 -0.46 9.29 22.87
CA GLU A 969 0.09 9.79 21.61
C GLU A 969 -0.73 9.34 20.41
N THR A 970 -1.08 8.06 20.36
CA THR A 970 -1.86 7.47 19.26
C THR A 970 -3.22 8.15 19.13
N LEU A 971 -3.90 8.40 20.25
CA LEU A 971 -5.24 9.01 20.26
C LEU A 971 -5.26 10.51 19.99
N LEU A 972 -4.15 11.22 20.16
CA LEU A 972 -4.03 12.64 19.81
C LEU A 972 -3.81 12.89 18.31
N LEU A 973 -3.32 11.88 17.59
CA LEU A 973 -3.24 11.92 16.13
C LEU A 973 -4.63 11.71 15.52
N SER A 974 -4.97 12.53 14.53
CA SER A 974 -6.19 12.38 13.72
C SER A 974 -6.02 11.25 12.71
N GLY A 975 -6.96 10.33 12.62
CA GLY A 975 -7.01 9.29 11.59
C GLY A 975 -7.86 8.10 12.02
N GLU A 976 -8.46 7.42 11.04
CA GLU A 976 -9.30 6.25 11.27
C GLU A 976 -8.53 5.18 12.04
N ARG A 977 -9.13 4.66 13.10
CA ARG A 977 -8.57 3.61 13.95
C ARG A 977 -9.33 2.32 13.77
N THR A 978 -8.60 1.23 13.58
CA THR A 978 -9.15 -0.10 13.38
C THR A 978 -9.58 -0.75 14.71
N PRO A 979 -10.49 -1.73 14.68
CA PRO A 979 -10.84 -2.53 15.85
C PRO A 979 -9.64 -3.14 16.57
N ASP A 980 -8.66 -3.64 15.81
CA ASP A 980 -7.47 -4.28 16.36
C ASP A 980 -6.60 -3.27 17.12
N GLU A 981 -6.47 -2.03 16.61
CA GLU A 981 -5.75 -0.96 17.31
C GLU A 981 -6.43 -0.62 18.64
N PHE A 982 -7.77 -0.57 18.68
CA PHE A 982 -8.50 -0.36 19.94
C PHE A 982 -8.43 -1.55 20.89
N ASP A 983 -8.48 -2.80 20.41
CA ASP A 983 -8.33 -3.98 21.28
C ASP A 983 -6.91 -4.06 21.87
N ASP A 984 -5.88 -3.74 21.10
CA ASP A 984 -4.49 -3.70 21.59
C ASP A 984 -4.32 -2.62 22.67
N MET A 985 -4.82 -1.41 22.42
CA MET A 985 -4.79 -0.30 23.39
C MET A 985 -5.63 -0.61 24.63
N ALA A 986 -6.83 -1.18 24.48
CA ALA A 986 -7.68 -1.58 25.60
C ALA A 986 -7.05 -2.72 26.40
N THR A 987 -6.40 -3.67 25.73
CA THR A 987 -5.66 -4.77 26.37
C THR A 987 -4.47 -4.25 27.15
N ALA A 988 -3.74 -3.25 26.63
CA ALA A 988 -2.64 -2.62 27.35
C ALA A 988 -3.14 -1.81 28.55
N ARG A 989 -4.20 -1.01 28.40
CA ARG A 989 -4.86 -0.31 29.51
C ARG A 989 -5.30 -1.28 30.61
N ARG A 990 -5.93 -2.41 30.25
CA ARG A 990 -6.39 -3.42 31.22
C ARG A 990 -5.27 -4.13 32.00
N LYS A 991 -4.01 -3.97 31.59
CA LYS A 991 -2.84 -4.49 32.33
C LYS A 991 -2.33 -3.54 33.42
N LEU A 992 -2.81 -2.30 33.48
CA LEU A 992 -2.45 -1.35 34.55
C LEU A 992 -2.91 -1.89 35.91
N THR A 993 -1.99 -1.86 36.88
CA THR A 993 -2.23 -2.29 38.25
C THR A 993 -2.96 -1.22 39.05
N ASP A 994 -3.62 -1.63 40.14
CA ASP A 994 -4.29 -0.69 41.07
C ASP A 994 -3.32 0.36 41.63
N ASP A 995 -2.05 0.00 41.83
CA ASP A 995 -1.00 0.89 42.31
C ASP A 995 -0.65 1.93 41.22
N GLU A 996 -0.49 1.50 39.95
CA GLU A 996 -0.29 2.39 38.80
C GLU A 996 -1.47 3.34 38.59
N ILE A 997 -2.71 2.84 38.62
CA ILE A 997 -3.93 3.68 38.53
C ILE A 997 -4.01 4.68 39.69
N THR A 998 -3.59 4.28 40.89
CA THR A 998 -3.60 5.17 42.06
C THR A 998 -2.54 6.27 41.93
N SER A 999 -1.38 5.97 41.35
CA SER A 999 -0.34 6.96 41.10
C SER A 999 -0.66 7.95 39.99
N LEU A 1000 -1.55 7.61 39.04
CA LEU A 1000 -2.01 8.55 38.00
C LEU A 1000 -2.83 9.71 38.58
N GLY A 1001 -3.31 9.61 39.83
CA GLY A 1001 -3.91 10.70 40.58
C GLY A 1001 -5.33 10.43 41.06
N SER A 1002 -5.78 11.21 42.05
CA SER A 1002 -7.06 10.96 42.72
C SER A 1002 -8.31 11.28 41.89
N VAL A 1003 -8.19 12.22 40.94
CA VAL A 1003 -9.26 12.57 39.98
C VAL A 1003 -9.32 11.50 38.88
N PHE A 1004 -8.17 11.10 38.34
CA PHE A 1004 -8.06 9.97 37.40
C PHE A 1004 -8.73 8.73 37.99
N LYS A 1005 -8.26 8.29 39.17
CA LYS A 1005 -8.77 7.09 39.84
C LYS A 1005 -10.28 7.12 40.04
N LYS A 1006 -10.82 8.28 40.44
CA LYS A 1006 -12.26 8.43 40.67
C LYS A 1006 -13.04 8.27 39.36
N THR A 1007 -12.65 9.01 38.32
CA THR A 1007 -13.33 8.95 37.01
C THR A 1007 -13.19 7.58 36.37
N ASN A 1008 -12.01 6.96 36.44
CA ASN A 1008 -11.76 5.59 35.98
C ASN A 1008 -12.68 4.58 36.66
N THR A 1009 -12.84 4.69 37.99
CA THR A 1009 -13.77 3.85 38.74
C THR A 1009 -15.21 4.06 38.29
N ASP A 1010 -15.62 5.31 38.06
CA ASP A 1010 -16.98 5.63 37.60
C ASP A 1010 -17.23 5.04 36.19
N ILE A 1011 -16.25 5.10 35.28
CA ILE A 1011 -16.35 4.53 33.92
C ILE A 1011 -16.32 3.00 33.93
N GLU A 1012 -15.44 2.36 34.70
CA GLU A 1012 -15.38 0.90 34.79
C GLU A 1012 -16.68 0.30 35.34
N ASN A 1013 -17.27 0.92 36.36
CA ASN A 1013 -18.57 0.49 36.89
C ASN A 1013 -19.72 0.62 35.89
N LEU A 1014 -19.56 1.42 34.84
CA LEU A 1014 -20.54 1.66 33.79
C LEU A 1014 -20.36 0.75 32.57
N VAL A 1015 -19.16 0.18 32.39
CA VAL A 1015 -18.76 -0.64 31.24
C VAL A 1015 -18.62 -2.14 31.62
N GLU A 1016 -18.49 -2.48 32.91
CA GLU A 1016 -18.47 -3.87 33.40
C GLU A 1016 -19.86 -4.55 33.36
N ASP A 1017 -20.25 -5.12 32.22
CA ASP A 1017 -21.08 -6.35 32.18
C ASP A 1017 -21.05 -7.16 30.87
N CYS A 1018 -20.05 -6.97 29.98
CA CYS A 1018 -19.90 -7.83 28.80
C CYS A 1018 -19.05 -9.08 29.10
N ILE A 1019 -19.71 -10.22 29.33
CA ILE A 1019 -19.03 -11.53 29.37
C ILE A 1019 -18.49 -11.84 27.96
N ARG A 1020 -17.16 -11.72 27.77
CA ARG A 1020 -16.44 -12.23 26.59
C ARG A 1020 -16.51 -13.77 26.60
N ASP A 1021 -17.27 -14.37 25.67
CA ASP A 1021 -17.34 -15.84 25.44
C ASP A 1021 -16.33 -16.30 24.37
#